data_AF-A0AAD6HGQ8-F1
#
_entry.id   AF-A0AAD6HGQ8-F1
#
_cell.length_a   1.000
_cell.length_b   1.000
_cell.length_c   1.000
_cell.angle_alpha   90.00
_cell.angle_beta   90.00
_cell.angle_gamma   90.00
#
_symmetry.space_group_name_H-M   'P 1'
#
loop_
_entity.id
_entity.type
_entity.pdbx_description
1 polymer ?
#
loop_
_entity_poly.entity_id
_entity_poly.type
_entity_poly.pdbx_seq_one_letter_code
_entity_poly.pdbx_strand_id
1 'polypeptide(L)'
;MMGKLRESLAGPGYVILNVIRAINIIVFLDMIAASLVSIFLIISELPILRGYFNRQWPLFGEEAGFMALAAIMMTLGIATLGNLNFAAYSQKTLGLAFWRVVISAGVLAMIMSLVNILTTIVFTNRQSGVSARHVRAYGAVAPQKVLSRASSRRSFQLSIKREDSLPTYSREPAFKRYSRQLANRIPIKISSPFSNPNNVTNASDATEATKDDSASSKYSRSSGEIQEPDLAYHPSNYSGHVMVLRESGAGSLILNEFFVILFKADISCSNSNMAGVGISWGTIKSLLIFFGPILLPRLIGAYRAYRVSIATRPPPRPIPDGANRALNLLFGSIALFLILSLPFNPHAPGPNVFTLTRSRLNTPTDVIFHRLSRLRPDSLLTDADTLLQSKLTSLGARKVYLTFGADALTSCQFCSFDNLNTYFLYYLPSNILLPHLLHFLILGLATSAPFGGKESGRWRTKFTLAGLALAALDIWVVFSYDAVQSASPEVRAGKVPPTGLYIYMALLRPLAFTICDGVCALLIYLSSTNRFFFKPPSPVDQLDQAVSAALAAATGANSKLHAANVARNAVVRDKALKSRDDLYWQAVAAAESPNGGAGDPSSGPGGAVLNNIWEEEEVARAMSRAMAGQGGVDLAQLGMNANEFVRGVTEGLD
;
A
#
# COMPACT_ATOMS: atom_id res chain seq x y z
N MET A 1 -6.57 -23.78 -75.09
CA MET A 1 -5.37 -22.93 -74.92
C MET A 1 -5.38 -22.11 -73.61
N MET A 2 -6.52 -21.63 -73.11
CA MET A 2 -6.60 -20.91 -71.82
C MET A 2 -6.37 -21.76 -70.55
N GLY A 3 -6.58 -23.08 -70.58
CA GLY A 3 -6.31 -23.96 -69.44
C GLY A 3 -4.83 -24.10 -69.07
N LYS A 4 -3.95 -24.23 -70.08
CA LYS A 4 -2.48 -24.36 -69.88
C LYS A 4 -1.82 -23.05 -69.40
N LEU A 5 -2.41 -21.89 -69.66
CA LEU A 5 -1.96 -20.60 -69.12
C LEU A 5 -2.31 -20.43 -67.64
N ARG A 6 -3.43 -21.01 -67.19
CA ARG A 6 -3.90 -20.91 -65.80
C ARG A 6 -3.06 -21.77 -64.83
N GLU A 7 -2.56 -22.92 -65.28
CA GLU A 7 -1.65 -23.76 -64.49
C GLU A 7 -0.24 -23.18 -64.39
N SER A 8 0.25 -22.49 -65.43
CA SER A 8 1.57 -21.84 -65.43
C SER A 8 1.64 -20.57 -64.56
N LEU A 9 0.53 -19.83 -64.41
CA LEU A 9 0.46 -18.65 -63.54
C LEU A 9 0.14 -18.95 -62.06
N ALA A 10 -0.30 -20.17 -61.72
CA ALA A 10 -0.61 -20.54 -60.34
C ALA A 10 0.66 -20.60 -59.45
N GLY A 11 1.81 -20.96 -60.02
CA GLY A 11 3.10 -20.97 -59.33
C GLY A 11 3.61 -19.57 -58.95
N PRO A 12 3.77 -18.63 -59.91
CA PRO A 12 4.21 -17.27 -59.62
C PRO A 12 3.23 -16.48 -58.74
N GLY A 13 1.92 -16.64 -58.95
CA GLY A 13 0.89 -15.97 -58.16
C GLY A 13 0.89 -16.40 -56.68
N TYR A 14 1.13 -17.68 -56.41
CA TYR A 14 1.28 -18.20 -55.05
C TYR A 14 2.53 -17.65 -54.34
N VAL A 15 3.65 -17.51 -55.06
CA VAL A 15 4.88 -16.90 -54.52
C VAL A 15 4.66 -15.42 -54.19
N ILE A 16 4.03 -14.66 -55.09
CA ILE A 16 3.72 -13.24 -54.86
C ILE A 16 2.79 -13.07 -53.66
N LEU A 17 1.75 -13.90 -53.52
CA LEU A 17 0.83 -13.84 -52.37
C LEU A 17 1.54 -14.15 -51.05
N ASN A 18 2.43 -15.15 -51.04
CA ASN A 18 3.19 -15.50 -49.84
C ASN A 18 4.23 -14.44 -49.48
N VAL A 19 4.82 -13.77 -50.46
CA VAL A 19 5.71 -12.62 -50.23
C VAL A 19 4.93 -11.46 -49.61
N ILE A 20 3.75 -11.12 -50.14
CA ILE A 20 2.88 -10.08 -49.57
C ILE A 20 2.44 -10.46 -48.15
N ARG A 21 2.09 -11.73 -47.92
CA ARG A 21 1.72 -12.23 -46.60
C ARG A 21 2.89 -12.15 -45.60
N ALA A 22 4.09 -12.51 -46.03
CA ALA A 22 5.30 -12.39 -45.22
C ALA A 22 5.62 -10.93 -44.89
N ILE A 23 5.53 -10.02 -45.87
CA ILE A 23 5.72 -8.58 -45.65
C ILE A 23 4.69 -8.03 -44.65
N ASN A 24 3.42 -8.40 -44.79
CA ASN A 24 2.38 -7.99 -43.85
C ASN A 24 2.61 -8.53 -42.42
N ILE A 25 3.07 -9.79 -42.29
CA ILE A 25 3.44 -10.37 -41.00
C ILE A 25 4.62 -9.61 -40.38
N ILE A 26 5.63 -9.26 -41.17
CA ILE A 26 6.80 -8.50 -40.69
C ILE A 26 6.38 -7.12 -40.21
N VAL A 27 5.56 -6.39 -40.99
CA VAL A 27 5.04 -5.06 -40.60
C VAL A 27 4.17 -5.16 -39.34
N PHE A 28 3.36 -6.21 -39.21
CA PHE A 28 2.56 -6.44 -38.02
C PHE A 28 3.42 -6.74 -36.78
N LEU A 29 4.46 -7.56 -36.92
CA LEU A 29 5.42 -7.86 -35.86
C LEU A 29 6.22 -6.62 -35.45
N ASP A 30 6.60 -5.76 -36.39
CA ASP A 30 7.27 -4.49 -36.11
C ASP A 30 6.38 -3.54 -35.29
N MET A 31 5.09 -3.41 -35.66
CA MET A 31 4.13 -2.62 -34.89
C MET A 31 3.94 -3.15 -33.46
N ILE A 32 3.86 -4.48 -33.31
CA ILE A 32 3.81 -5.11 -31.98
C ILE A 32 5.08 -4.82 -31.20
N ALA A 33 6.26 -5.00 -31.80
CA ALA A 33 7.54 -4.74 -31.15
C ALA A 33 7.65 -3.28 -30.71
N ALA A 34 7.29 -2.32 -31.55
CA ALA A 34 7.29 -0.89 -31.22
C ALA A 34 6.36 -0.58 -30.03
N SER A 35 5.17 -1.20 -29.99
CA SER A 35 4.24 -1.05 -28.86
C SER A 35 4.80 -1.64 -27.55
N LEU A 36 5.42 -2.82 -27.61
CA LEU A 36 6.03 -3.48 -26.45
C LEU A 36 7.23 -2.71 -25.92
N VAL A 37 8.08 -2.16 -26.80
CA VAL A 37 9.22 -1.31 -26.42
C VAL A 37 8.72 -0.03 -25.74
N SER A 38 7.64 0.58 -26.25
CA SER A 38 7.04 1.77 -25.64
C SER A 38 6.48 1.48 -24.24
N ILE A 39 5.78 0.36 -24.07
CA ILE A 39 5.28 -0.11 -22.77
C ILE A 39 6.45 -0.40 -21.83
N PHE A 40 7.50 -1.06 -22.31
CA PHE A 40 8.71 -1.35 -21.53
C PHE A 40 9.38 -0.06 -21.02
N LEU A 41 9.51 0.97 -21.86
CA LEU A 41 10.06 2.27 -21.45
C LEU A 41 9.20 2.91 -20.35
N ILE A 42 7.87 2.85 -20.46
CA ILE A 42 6.97 3.37 -19.42
C ILE A 42 7.17 2.62 -18.10
N ILE A 43 7.25 1.29 -18.14
CA ILE A 43 7.48 0.46 -16.95
C ILE A 43 8.85 0.74 -16.33
N SER A 44 9.87 1.03 -17.14
CA SER A 44 11.23 1.33 -16.67
C SER A 44 11.31 2.62 -15.82
N GLU A 45 10.34 3.53 -15.97
CA GLU A 45 10.25 4.77 -15.19
C GLU A 45 9.33 4.66 -13.96
N LEU A 46 8.55 3.58 -13.82
CA LEU A 46 7.72 3.36 -12.64
C LEU A 46 8.59 2.96 -11.43
N PRO A 47 8.37 3.52 -10.23
CA PRO A 47 9.20 3.24 -9.05
C PRO A 47 8.99 1.84 -8.45
N ILE A 48 8.32 0.93 -9.15
CA ILE A 48 7.81 -0.35 -8.63
C ILE A 48 8.87 -1.46 -8.66
N LEU A 49 9.79 -1.45 -9.63
CA LEU A 49 10.72 -2.58 -9.91
C LEU A 49 12.21 -2.21 -9.87
N ARG A 50 12.59 -1.20 -9.10
CA ARG A 50 13.97 -0.64 -9.11
C ARG A 50 15.06 -1.68 -8.86
N GLY A 51 14.82 -2.63 -7.95
CA GLY A 51 15.76 -3.71 -7.65
C GLY A 51 15.96 -4.71 -8.80
N TYR A 52 14.94 -4.96 -9.62
CA TYR A 52 15.04 -5.86 -10.78
C TYR A 52 15.84 -5.21 -11.90
N PHE A 53 15.55 -3.95 -12.23
CA PHE A 53 16.28 -3.21 -13.27
C PHE A 53 17.76 -3.03 -12.92
N ASN A 54 18.08 -2.71 -11.66
CA ASN A 54 19.48 -2.59 -11.22
C ASN A 54 20.28 -3.90 -11.37
N ARG A 55 19.64 -5.07 -11.28
CA ARG A 55 20.32 -6.38 -11.35
C ARG A 55 20.42 -6.94 -12.76
N GLN A 56 19.36 -6.82 -13.55
CA GLN A 56 19.26 -7.46 -14.86
C GLN A 56 19.58 -6.51 -16.02
N TRP A 57 19.33 -5.21 -15.87
CA TRP A 57 19.44 -4.20 -16.93
C TRP A 57 20.06 -2.89 -16.40
N PRO A 58 21.39 -2.86 -16.17
CA PRO A 58 22.04 -1.72 -15.51
C PRO A 58 21.90 -0.40 -16.29
N LEU A 59 21.65 -0.45 -17.61
CA LEU A 59 21.40 0.71 -18.47
C LEU A 59 20.13 1.50 -18.10
N PHE A 60 19.15 0.84 -17.48
CA PHE A 60 17.92 1.48 -16.96
C PHE A 60 17.93 1.57 -15.43
N GLY A 61 19.03 1.19 -14.80
CA GLY A 61 19.20 1.24 -13.35
C GLY A 61 19.26 2.67 -12.81
N GLU A 62 19.15 2.79 -11.49
CA GLU A 62 19.22 4.07 -10.77
C GLU A 62 20.57 4.78 -10.99
N GLU A 63 21.65 4.01 -11.16
CA GLU A 63 23.01 4.52 -11.38
C GLU A 63 23.27 4.98 -12.83
N ALA A 64 22.41 4.60 -13.78
CA ALA A 64 22.53 5.05 -15.17
C ALA A 64 21.84 6.41 -15.39
N GLY A 65 22.36 7.19 -16.35
CA GLY A 65 21.72 8.42 -16.80
C GLY A 65 20.47 8.17 -17.64
N PHE A 66 19.93 9.22 -18.27
CA PHE A 66 18.80 9.10 -19.19
C PHE A 66 19.23 8.78 -20.63
N MET A 67 20.51 8.49 -20.89
CA MET A 67 21.04 8.28 -22.25
C MET A 67 20.41 7.10 -22.99
N ALA A 68 20.28 5.93 -22.34
CA ALA A 68 19.69 4.74 -22.99
C ALA A 68 18.21 4.97 -23.32
N LEU A 69 17.48 5.60 -22.39
CA LEU A 69 16.08 5.98 -22.61
C LEU A 69 15.95 7.02 -23.73
N ALA A 70 16.82 8.03 -23.77
CA ALA A 70 16.85 9.01 -24.84
C ALA A 70 17.11 8.38 -26.21
N ALA A 71 18.14 7.52 -26.32
CA ALA A 71 18.48 6.84 -27.57
C ALA A 71 17.29 6.06 -28.14
N ILE A 72 16.60 5.28 -27.30
CA ILE A 72 15.45 4.48 -27.75
C ILE A 72 14.27 5.39 -28.15
N MET A 73 14.00 6.45 -27.38
CA MET A 73 12.95 7.42 -27.74
C MET A 73 13.26 8.18 -29.03
N MET A 74 14.54 8.49 -29.31
CA MET A 74 14.97 9.08 -30.58
C MET A 74 14.71 8.13 -31.75
N THR A 75 15.08 6.86 -31.62
CA THR A 75 14.85 5.85 -32.65
C THR A 75 13.36 5.64 -32.90
N LEU A 76 12.53 5.58 -31.86
CA LEU A 76 11.07 5.51 -31.99
C LEU A 76 10.48 6.76 -32.66
N GLY A 77 10.96 7.96 -32.30
CA GLY A 77 10.54 9.23 -32.91
C GLY A 77 10.84 9.25 -34.41
N ILE A 78 12.05 8.87 -34.81
CA ILE A 78 12.45 8.81 -36.23
C ILE A 78 11.64 7.74 -36.98
N ALA A 79 11.45 6.55 -36.40
CA ALA A 79 10.67 5.48 -37.01
C ALA A 79 9.19 5.87 -37.23
N THR A 80 8.57 6.53 -36.24
CA THR A 80 7.17 6.98 -36.35
C THR A 80 6.98 8.04 -37.43
N LEU A 81 7.92 8.97 -37.58
CA LEU A 81 7.89 9.96 -38.67
C LEU A 81 8.21 9.32 -40.02
N GLY A 82 9.12 8.34 -40.07
CA GLY A 82 9.40 7.56 -41.27
C GLY A 82 8.17 6.83 -41.80
N ASN A 83 7.33 6.29 -40.91
CA ASN A 83 6.10 5.59 -41.29
C ASN A 83 5.06 6.50 -41.99
N LEU A 84 5.09 7.80 -41.74
CA LEU A 84 4.19 8.76 -42.39
C LEU A 84 4.52 9.00 -43.86
N ASN A 85 5.70 8.58 -44.33
CA ASN A 85 6.09 8.70 -45.73
C ASN A 85 5.42 7.63 -46.62
N PHE A 86 4.86 6.57 -46.03
CA PHE A 86 4.15 5.54 -46.78
C PHE A 86 2.71 5.94 -47.10
N ALA A 87 2.23 5.61 -48.30
CA ALA A 87 0.88 5.94 -48.77
C ALA A 87 -0.25 5.41 -47.86
N ALA A 88 -0.01 4.32 -47.14
CA ALA A 88 -0.95 3.74 -46.18
C ALA A 88 -1.25 4.67 -44.99
N TYR A 89 -0.29 5.49 -44.57
CA TYR A 89 -0.41 6.45 -43.45
C TYR A 89 -0.60 7.89 -43.94
N SER A 90 -0.98 8.07 -45.21
CA SER A 90 -1.26 9.37 -45.78
C SER A 90 -2.48 10.03 -45.12
N GLN A 91 -2.52 11.36 -45.13
CA GLN A 91 -3.62 12.15 -44.56
C GLN A 91 -5.01 11.73 -45.10
N LYS A 92 -5.07 11.22 -46.34
CA LYS A 92 -6.31 10.80 -47.00
C LYS A 92 -6.88 9.50 -46.45
N THR A 93 -6.02 8.56 -46.03
CA THR A 93 -6.45 7.24 -45.52
C THR A 93 -6.63 7.23 -44.00
N LEU A 94 -5.80 7.99 -43.28
CA LEU A 94 -5.74 8.01 -41.82
C LEU A 94 -6.68 9.06 -41.18
N GLY A 95 -7.08 10.07 -41.96
CA GLY A 95 -7.85 11.21 -41.49
C GLY A 95 -6.99 12.29 -40.83
N LEU A 96 -7.43 13.55 -40.96
CA LEU A 96 -6.64 14.74 -40.57
C LEU A 96 -6.33 14.79 -39.07
N ALA A 97 -7.27 14.37 -38.22
CA ALA A 97 -7.09 14.37 -36.77
C ALA A 97 -6.02 13.37 -36.32
N PHE A 98 -6.09 12.12 -36.80
CA PHE A 98 -5.17 11.07 -36.40
C PHE A 98 -3.75 11.31 -36.96
N TRP A 99 -3.65 11.80 -38.20
CA TRP A 99 -2.36 12.18 -38.80
C TRP A 99 -1.62 13.26 -37.99
N ARG A 100 -2.33 14.28 -37.49
CA ARG A 100 -1.76 15.30 -36.61
C ARG A 100 -1.25 14.72 -35.29
N VAL A 101 -2.00 13.78 -34.70
CA VAL A 101 -1.59 13.11 -33.45
C VAL A 101 -0.29 12.34 -33.66
N VAL A 102 -0.17 11.57 -34.75
CA VAL A 102 1.04 10.77 -35.04
C VAL A 102 2.26 11.67 -35.26
N ILE A 103 2.13 12.77 -36.01
CA ILE A 103 3.22 13.75 -36.17
C ILE A 103 3.62 14.38 -34.84
N SER A 104 2.63 14.82 -34.06
CA SER A 104 2.90 15.45 -32.77
C SER A 104 3.63 14.49 -31.82
N ALA A 105 3.25 13.21 -31.79
CA ALA A 105 3.89 12.20 -30.98
C ALA A 105 5.35 11.95 -31.40
N GLY A 106 5.62 11.85 -32.71
CA GLY A 106 6.98 11.67 -33.23
C GLY A 106 7.91 12.85 -32.91
N VAL A 107 7.43 14.08 -33.11
CA VAL A 107 8.19 15.30 -32.79
C VAL A 107 8.43 15.44 -31.28
N LEU A 108 7.42 15.19 -30.44
CA LEU A 108 7.56 15.25 -28.99
C LEU A 108 8.56 14.21 -28.47
N ALA A 109 8.56 12.98 -29.01
CA ALA A 109 9.52 11.95 -28.64
C ALA A 109 10.98 12.39 -28.95
N MET A 110 11.20 13.03 -30.10
CA MET A 110 12.51 13.57 -30.47
C MET A 110 12.96 14.70 -29.56
N ILE A 111 12.07 15.65 -29.25
CA ILE A 111 12.38 16.78 -28.36
C ILE A 111 12.70 16.27 -26.95
N MET A 112 11.87 15.37 -26.39
CA MET A 112 12.10 14.79 -25.08
C MET A 112 13.40 13.98 -25.02
N SER A 113 13.78 13.32 -26.12
CA SER A 113 15.10 12.68 -26.22
C SER A 113 16.24 13.68 -26.06
N LEU A 114 16.19 14.82 -26.76
CA LEU A 114 17.23 15.85 -26.66
C LEU A 114 17.31 16.43 -25.24
N VAL A 115 16.16 16.71 -24.62
CA VAL A 115 16.10 17.16 -23.22
C VAL A 115 16.72 16.13 -22.28
N ASN A 116 16.49 14.84 -22.49
CA ASN A 116 17.07 13.77 -21.67
C ASN A 116 18.58 13.63 -21.83
N ILE A 117 19.11 13.86 -23.04
CA ILE A 117 20.55 13.91 -23.28
C ILE A 117 21.17 15.11 -22.54
N LEU A 118 20.60 16.31 -22.73
CA LEU A 118 21.06 17.52 -22.06
C LEU A 118 21.02 17.39 -20.54
N THR A 119 19.92 16.87 -19.99
CA THR A 119 19.77 16.61 -18.56
C THR A 119 20.84 15.65 -18.06
N THR A 120 21.19 14.64 -18.86
CA THR A 120 22.25 13.72 -18.46
C THR A 120 23.62 14.39 -18.48
N ILE A 121 23.93 15.23 -19.48
CA ILE A 121 25.21 15.94 -19.55
C ILE A 121 25.36 16.96 -18.41
N VAL A 122 24.31 17.73 -18.12
CA VAL A 122 24.34 18.81 -17.11
C VAL A 122 24.38 18.26 -15.68
N PHE A 123 23.62 17.21 -15.38
CA PHE A 123 23.42 16.75 -13.99
C PHE A 123 24.22 15.49 -13.63
N THR A 124 24.95 14.89 -14.56
CA THR A 124 25.82 13.75 -14.23
C THR A 124 27.17 14.24 -13.74
N ASN A 125 27.52 13.88 -12.52
CA ASN A 125 28.85 14.10 -11.98
C ASN A 125 29.53 12.75 -11.71
N ARG A 126 30.49 12.41 -12.57
CA ARG A 126 31.21 11.13 -12.51
C ARG A 126 32.10 11.00 -11.27
N GLN A 127 32.54 12.12 -10.70
CA GLN A 127 33.41 12.13 -9.51
C GLN A 127 32.63 11.79 -8.23
N SER A 128 31.36 12.19 -8.14
CA SER A 128 30.49 11.91 -6.98
C SER A 128 29.59 10.70 -7.18
N GLY A 129 29.65 10.02 -8.35
CA GLY A 129 28.79 8.89 -8.69
C GLY A 129 27.31 9.27 -8.85
N VAL A 130 26.99 10.55 -8.99
CA VAL A 130 25.60 11.03 -9.06
C VAL A 130 25.13 10.99 -10.51
N SER A 131 24.08 10.23 -10.77
CA SER A 131 23.36 10.21 -12.04
C SER A 131 22.25 11.27 -12.08
N ALA A 132 21.88 11.72 -13.27
CA ALA A 132 20.73 12.62 -13.45
C ALA A 132 19.40 12.05 -12.88
N ARG A 133 19.25 10.72 -12.83
CA ARG A 133 18.10 10.05 -12.18
C ARG A 133 18.07 10.29 -10.67
N HIS A 134 19.23 10.32 -10.01
CA HIS A 134 19.33 10.63 -8.59
C HIS A 134 18.93 12.08 -8.29
N VAL A 135 19.35 13.02 -9.15
CA VAL A 135 18.96 14.43 -9.02
C VAL A 135 17.44 14.61 -9.21
N ARG A 136 16.82 13.86 -10.12
CA ARG A 136 15.35 13.87 -10.30
C ARG A 136 14.60 13.29 -9.10
N ALA A 137 15.11 12.22 -8.49
CA ALA A 137 14.43 11.54 -7.38
C ALA A 137 14.64 12.21 -6.02
N TYR A 138 15.82 12.82 -5.80
CA TYR A 138 16.25 13.30 -4.49
C TYR A 138 16.62 14.79 -4.47
N GLY A 139 16.51 15.49 -5.61
CA GLY A 139 16.81 16.91 -5.72
C GLY A 139 18.26 17.23 -5.32
N ALA A 140 18.45 18.33 -4.59
CA ALA A 140 19.76 18.79 -4.12
C ALA A 140 20.46 17.82 -3.13
N VAL A 141 19.74 16.83 -2.57
CA VAL A 141 20.27 15.86 -1.59
C VAL A 141 20.85 14.60 -2.28
N ALA A 142 20.75 14.51 -3.60
CA ALA A 142 21.26 13.40 -4.40
C ALA A 142 22.70 12.94 -4.05
N PRO A 143 23.72 13.82 -3.93
CA PRO A 143 25.08 13.38 -3.61
C PRO A 143 25.19 12.72 -2.23
N GLN A 144 24.48 13.23 -1.22
CA GLN A 144 24.54 12.68 0.15
C GLN A 144 23.88 11.29 0.22
N LYS A 145 22.78 11.09 -0.50
CA LYS A 145 22.04 9.82 -0.50
C LYS A 145 22.75 8.69 -1.24
N VAL A 146 23.45 9.00 -2.33
CA VAL A 146 24.27 8.02 -3.08
C VAL A 146 25.49 7.59 -2.25
N LEU A 147 26.16 8.53 -1.58
CA LEU A 147 27.27 8.25 -0.68
C LEU A 147 26.84 7.35 0.50
N SER A 148 25.67 7.60 1.08
CA SER A 148 25.08 6.75 2.13
C SER A 148 24.79 5.32 1.66
N ARG A 149 24.36 5.13 0.40
CA ARG A 149 24.11 3.79 -0.15
C ARG A 149 25.41 3.04 -0.44
N ALA A 150 26.42 3.72 -0.97
CA ALA A 150 27.75 3.16 -1.21
C ALA A 150 28.45 2.77 0.11
N SER A 151 28.29 3.57 1.18
CA SER A 151 28.80 3.24 2.51
C SER A 151 27.97 2.19 3.26
N SER A 152 26.67 2.01 2.95
CA SER A 152 25.83 0.99 3.60
C SER A 152 26.23 -0.46 3.35
N ARG A 153 27.03 -0.74 2.29
CA ARG A 153 27.64 -2.07 2.10
C ARG A 153 28.86 -2.30 3.00
N ARG A 154 29.33 -1.26 3.70
CA ARG A 154 30.48 -1.29 4.62
C ARG A 154 30.29 -0.26 5.75
N SER A 155 29.28 -0.43 6.60
CA SER A 155 29.32 -0.06 8.03
C SER A 155 27.93 -0.02 8.65
N PHE A 156 27.79 -0.76 9.74
CA PHE A 156 26.82 -0.52 10.80
C PHE A 156 27.21 0.81 11.46
N GLN A 157 26.47 1.89 11.23
CA GLN A 157 26.54 3.08 12.08
C GLN A 157 25.16 3.68 12.33
N LEU A 158 24.86 3.87 13.61
CA LEU A 158 23.71 4.56 14.17
C LEU A 158 23.55 5.95 13.57
N SER A 159 22.54 6.14 12.71
CA SER A 159 22.16 7.47 12.24
C SER A 159 21.10 8.05 13.18
N ILE A 160 21.53 8.98 14.03
CA ILE A 160 20.64 9.92 14.71
C ILE A 160 19.87 10.68 13.63
N LYS A 161 18.54 10.58 13.75
CA LYS A 161 17.51 11.29 12.98
C LYS A 161 17.96 12.68 12.53
N ARG A 162 18.50 12.75 11.30
CA ARG A 162 18.84 14.00 10.60
C ARG A 162 17.85 14.13 9.45
N GLU A 163 16.95 15.10 9.57
CA GLU A 163 15.82 15.26 8.66
C GLU A 163 16.27 15.83 7.30
N ASP A 164 15.72 15.24 6.23
CA ASP A 164 16.06 15.42 4.80
C ASP A 164 15.57 16.76 4.20
N SER A 165 15.79 17.90 4.86
CA SER A 165 15.46 19.21 4.30
C SER A 165 16.52 20.27 4.56
N LEU A 166 16.68 21.17 3.58
CA LEU A 166 17.58 22.33 3.62
C LEU A 166 17.45 23.13 4.93
N PRO A 167 18.53 23.75 5.44
CA PRO A 167 18.43 24.70 6.54
C PRO A 167 17.67 25.95 6.07
N THR A 168 16.39 26.05 6.42
CA THR A 168 15.64 27.29 6.25
C THR A 168 16.13 28.30 7.29
N TYR A 169 16.92 29.28 6.85
CA TYR A 169 17.15 30.50 7.64
C TYR A 169 15.88 31.36 7.61
N SER A 170 14.96 31.09 8.52
CA SER A 170 13.89 32.02 8.86
C SER A 170 14.33 32.84 10.06
N ARG A 171 14.46 34.16 9.89
CA ARG A 171 14.52 35.10 11.02
C ARG A 171 13.22 35.00 11.82
N GLU A 172 13.32 34.76 13.13
CA GLU A 172 12.19 34.90 14.04
C GLU A 172 11.66 36.34 14.01
N PRO A 173 10.35 36.56 13.82
CA PRO A 173 9.70 37.75 14.32
C PRO A 173 9.26 37.51 15.76
N ALA A 174 9.60 38.46 16.61
CA ALA A 174 9.22 38.49 18.00
C ALA A 174 7.69 38.65 18.18
N PHE A 175 7.16 37.95 19.18
CA PHE A 175 5.84 38.12 19.82
C PHE A 175 4.56 37.90 18.97
N LYS A 176 3.87 36.79 19.26
CA LYS A 176 2.45 36.83 19.68
C LYS A 176 2.04 35.56 20.43
N ARG A 177 1.60 35.74 21.68
CA ARG A 177 0.99 34.72 22.54
C ARG A 177 -0.40 34.38 22.02
N TYR A 178 -0.68 33.10 21.77
CA TYR A 178 -1.89 32.45 22.27
C TYR A 178 -1.73 30.93 22.36
N SER A 179 -2.47 30.37 23.30
CA SER A 179 -2.40 29.07 23.98
C SER A 179 -2.29 27.80 23.13
N ARG A 180 -1.39 26.89 23.55
CA ARG A 180 -1.69 25.45 23.60
C ARG A 180 -1.29 24.89 24.95
N GLN A 181 -2.29 24.30 25.60
CA GLN A 181 -2.21 23.60 26.87
C GLN A 181 -1.16 22.48 26.77
N LEU A 182 -0.09 22.63 27.55
CA LEU A 182 0.80 21.54 27.93
C LEU A 182 0.54 21.28 29.41
N ALA A 183 -0.13 20.18 29.70
CA ALA A 183 -0.27 19.69 31.07
C ALA A 183 1.09 19.23 31.60
N ASN A 184 1.26 19.46 32.91
CA ASN A 184 2.34 19.02 33.79
C ASN A 184 3.62 19.87 33.78
N ARG A 185 3.51 21.08 34.36
CA ARG A 185 4.61 21.68 35.13
C ARG A 185 4.45 21.31 36.60
N ILE A 186 5.53 20.79 37.20
CA ILE A 186 5.66 20.64 38.66
C ILE A 186 6.34 21.92 39.19
N PRO A 187 5.84 22.55 40.27
CA PRO A 187 6.40 23.79 40.79
C PRO A 187 7.59 23.52 41.73
N ILE A 188 8.68 24.26 41.57
CA ILE A 188 9.78 24.31 42.54
C ILE A 188 9.58 25.56 43.40
N LYS A 189 9.34 25.38 44.70
CA LYS A 189 9.35 26.45 45.70
C LYS A 189 10.77 26.57 46.24
N ILE A 190 11.28 27.80 46.30
CA ILE A 190 12.56 28.15 46.90
C ILE A 190 12.23 29.01 48.13
N SER A 191 12.73 28.63 49.30
CA SER A 191 12.79 29.51 50.48
C SER A 191 14.17 29.51 51.12
N SER A 192 14.43 30.66 51.74
CA SER A 192 15.69 31.31 52.15
C SER A 192 16.13 30.97 53.59
N PRO A 193 17.31 31.44 54.06
CA PRO A 193 18.15 30.79 55.09
C PRO A 193 18.07 31.44 56.49
N PHE A 194 18.57 30.75 57.54
CA PHE A 194 19.13 31.24 58.84
C PHE A 194 19.32 30.01 59.77
N SER A 195 20.17 29.89 60.79
CA SER A 195 21.40 30.53 61.30
C SER A 195 21.96 29.59 62.38
N ASN A 196 23.28 29.44 62.47
CA ASN A 196 23.96 28.84 63.62
C ASN A 196 23.79 29.75 64.85
N PRO A 197 23.74 29.22 66.09
CA PRO A 197 24.96 29.29 66.91
C PRO A 197 25.14 28.20 67.99
N ASN A 198 26.42 27.81 68.18
CA ASN A 198 27.14 27.76 69.47
C ASN A 198 26.73 26.65 70.49
N ASN A 199 27.61 26.03 71.29
CA ASN A 199 29.04 26.14 71.60
C ASN A 199 29.29 25.11 72.75
N VAL A 200 30.56 24.91 73.15
CA VAL A 200 31.01 24.40 74.47
C VAL A 200 31.00 22.87 74.64
N THR A 201 32.04 22.14 75.05
CA THR A 201 33.50 22.29 75.22
C THR A 201 34.03 20.95 75.79
N ASN A 202 35.32 20.69 75.57
CA ASN A 202 36.28 20.02 76.48
C ASN A 202 36.42 18.48 76.52
N ALA A 203 37.65 18.11 76.15
CA ALA A 203 38.60 17.25 76.90
C ALA A 203 38.45 15.73 76.76
N SER A 204 39.50 14.91 76.63
CA SER A 204 40.97 15.08 76.64
C SER A 204 41.60 13.74 76.19
N ASP A 205 42.89 13.78 75.87
CA ASP A 205 43.87 12.67 75.82
C ASP A 205 43.85 11.73 74.60
N ALA A 206 44.86 11.79 73.71
CA ALA A 206 46.21 11.17 73.79
C ALA A 206 46.14 9.67 73.36
N THR A 207 46.90 9.09 72.42
CA THR A 207 48.25 9.32 71.87
C THR A 207 48.42 8.45 70.60
N GLU A 208 49.29 8.86 69.67
CA GLU A 208 50.16 8.13 68.70
C GLU A 208 49.95 6.63 68.39
N ALA A 209 50.33 6.03 67.25
CA ALA A 209 50.89 6.39 65.94
C ALA A 209 51.10 5.05 65.16
N THR A 210 51.38 5.12 63.85
CA THR A 210 51.83 4.05 62.91
C THR A 210 50.71 3.14 62.36
N LYS A 211 50.23 3.26 61.10
CA LYS A 211 50.84 3.22 59.75
C LYS A 211 51.33 1.83 59.34
N ASP A 212 50.56 1.15 58.47
CA ASP A 212 51.02 0.53 57.20
C ASP A 212 49.89 -0.27 56.52
N ASP A 213 49.44 0.28 55.39
CA ASP A 213 49.27 -0.31 54.05
C ASP A 213 48.81 -1.78 53.84
N SER A 214 47.81 -1.87 52.94
CA SER A 214 47.67 -2.85 51.85
C SER A 214 46.69 -4.04 51.97
N ALA A 215 46.07 -4.29 50.80
CA ALA A 215 45.41 -5.51 50.32
C ALA A 215 44.02 -5.82 50.89
N SER A 216 42.93 -5.55 50.16
CA SER A 216 42.41 -6.33 49.03
C SER A 216 41.91 -7.74 49.41
N SER A 217 40.72 -8.06 48.89
CA SER A 217 40.06 -9.36 48.91
C SER A 217 39.52 -9.86 50.26
N LYS A 218 38.23 -9.60 50.50
CA LYS A 218 37.33 -10.48 51.25
C LYS A 218 35.92 -9.91 51.15
N TYR A 219 35.10 -10.47 50.27
CA TYR A 219 33.69 -10.78 50.57
C TYR A 219 33.15 -11.63 49.41
N SER A 220 33.55 -12.90 49.44
CA SER A 220 32.73 -13.99 48.95
C SER A 220 31.82 -14.43 50.12
N ARG A 221 30.51 -14.36 49.85
CA ARG A 221 29.42 -15.19 50.40
C ARG A 221 29.30 -15.39 51.92
N SER A 222 28.16 -14.95 52.46
CA SER A 222 27.28 -15.87 53.19
C SER A 222 25.81 -15.56 52.87
N SER A 223 25.07 -16.63 52.60
CA SER A 223 23.70 -16.66 52.14
C SER A 223 22.71 -16.40 53.28
N GLY A 224 21.67 -15.63 52.99
CA GLY A 224 20.49 -15.45 53.83
C GLY A 224 19.25 -15.31 52.95
N GLU A 225 18.72 -16.46 52.55
CA GLU A 225 17.30 -16.79 52.37
C GLU A 225 16.32 -15.63 52.04
N ILE A 226 16.10 -15.38 50.74
CA ILE A 226 14.90 -14.69 50.24
C ILE A 226 14.39 -15.46 49.01
N GLN A 227 13.10 -15.79 49.07
CA GLN A 227 12.34 -16.68 48.20
C GLN A 227 12.18 -16.13 46.78
N GLU A 228 12.51 -16.95 45.77
CA GLU A 228 12.38 -16.64 44.34
C GLU A 228 10.90 -16.57 43.91
N PRO A 229 10.48 -15.58 43.09
CA PRO A 229 9.18 -15.60 42.44
C PRO A 229 9.18 -16.50 41.19
N ASP A 230 8.11 -17.28 41.07
CA ASP A 230 7.81 -18.28 40.05
C ASP A 230 7.86 -17.73 38.60
N LEU A 231 8.90 -18.14 37.85
CA LEU A 231 9.08 -17.85 36.42
C LEU A 231 8.36 -18.89 35.55
N ALA A 232 7.04 -18.95 35.66
CA ALA A 232 6.20 -19.86 34.87
C ALA A 232 5.49 -19.20 33.68
N TYR A 233 5.95 -18.09 33.09
CA TYR A 233 5.41 -17.59 31.82
C TYR A 233 6.43 -16.82 30.98
N HIS A 234 7.29 -17.53 30.23
CA HIS A 234 8.05 -16.94 29.13
C HIS A 234 7.97 -17.81 27.85
N PRO A 235 7.65 -17.25 26.66
CA PRO A 235 7.34 -18.00 25.45
C PRO A 235 8.60 -18.39 24.65
N SER A 236 9.60 -18.97 25.31
CA SER A 236 10.85 -19.43 24.67
C SER A 236 11.10 -20.94 24.80
N ASN A 237 10.18 -21.72 25.39
CA ASN A 237 10.40 -23.15 25.68
C ASN A 237 9.67 -24.15 24.76
N TYR A 238 9.39 -23.79 23.51
CA TYR A 238 8.99 -24.76 22.48
C TYR A 238 10.09 -24.93 21.43
N SER A 239 11.16 -25.63 21.82
CA SER A 239 12.05 -26.30 20.88
C SER A 239 11.74 -27.79 20.89
N GLY A 240 11.29 -28.30 19.74
CA GLY A 240 11.48 -29.68 19.29
C GLY A 240 11.07 -30.81 20.25
N HIS A 241 9.77 -31.10 20.35
CA HIS A 241 9.34 -32.48 20.55
C HIS A 241 8.31 -32.86 19.49
N VAL A 242 8.80 -33.63 18.51
CA VAL A 242 7.98 -34.46 17.62
C VAL A 242 7.22 -35.44 18.52
N MET A 243 5.95 -35.18 18.78
CA MET A 243 5.05 -36.21 19.27
C MET A 243 4.77 -37.18 18.13
N VAL A 244 5.56 -38.25 18.09
CA VAL A 244 5.16 -39.50 17.44
C VAL A 244 4.06 -40.10 18.30
N LEU A 245 2.81 -39.72 18.03
CA LEU A 245 1.68 -40.54 18.42
C LEU A 245 1.68 -41.76 17.50
N ARG A 246 2.25 -42.85 18.05
CA ARG A 246 2.06 -44.22 17.59
C ARG A 246 0.58 -44.56 17.77
N GLU A 247 -0.21 -44.35 16.72
CA GLU A 247 -1.51 -45.02 16.59
C GLU A 247 -1.44 -46.09 15.49
N SER A 248 -1.88 -47.26 15.91
CA SER A 248 -1.98 -48.56 15.27
C SER A 248 -2.43 -48.56 13.82
N GLY A 249 -1.82 -49.46 13.05
CA GLY A 249 -2.25 -49.81 11.70
C GLY A 249 -3.68 -50.32 11.66
N ALA A 250 -4.56 -49.51 11.06
CA ALA A 250 -5.86 -49.93 10.54
C ALA A 250 -6.43 -48.96 9.48
N GLY A 251 -5.63 -48.04 8.93
CA GLY A 251 -6.11 -46.99 8.00
C GLY A 251 -5.79 -47.21 6.51
N SER A 252 -4.88 -48.14 6.18
CA SER A 252 -4.41 -48.33 4.79
C SER A 252 -5.37 -49.20 3.95
N LEU A 253 -6.21 -50.01 4.59
CA LEU A 253 -7.12 -50.94 3.88
C LEU A 253 -8.46 -50.31 3.48
N ILE A 254 -8.83 -49.15 4.05
CA ILE A 254 -10.13 -48.51 3.75
C ILE A 254 -10.04 -47.54 2.56
N LEU A 255 -8.85 -47.03 2.22
CA LEU A 255 -8.67 -46.09 1.11
C LEU A 255 -8.58 -46.75 -0.27
N ASN A 256 -8.13 -48.01 -0.36
CA ASN A 256 -8.14 -48.75 -1.63
C ASN A 256 -9.55 -49.26 -2.00
N GLU A 257 -10.36 -49.67 -1.02
CA GLU A 257 -11.75 -50.05 -1.25
C GLU A 257 -12.63 -48.84 -1.63
N PHE A 258 -12.41 -47.66 -1.05
CA PHE A 258 -13.13 -46.44 -1.43
C PHE A 258 -12.83 -45.99 -2.86
N PHE A 259 -11.61 -46.21 -3.36
CA PHE A 259 -11.21 -45.83 -4.72
C PHE A 259 -11.79 -46.76 -5.79
N VAL A 260 -12.05 -48.03 -5.46
CA VAL A 260 -12.69 -49.02 -6.34
C VAL A 260 -14.21 -48.84 -6.36
N ILE A 261 -14.83 -48.47 -5.23
CA ILE A 261 -16.28 -48.22 -5.14
C ILE A 261 -16.68 -46.93 -5.89
N LEU A 262 -15.84 -45.88 -5.88
CA LEU A 262 -16.11 -44.65 -6.66
C LEU A 262 -16.00 -44.83 -8.18
N PHE A 263 -15.31 -45.88 -8.65
CA PHE A 263 -15.18 -46.19 -10.07
C PHE A 263 -16.27 -47.12 -10.61
N LYS A 264 -17.10 -47.70 -9.73
CA LYS A 264 -18.17 -48.65 -10.10
C LYS A 264 -19.60 -48.11 -9.93
N ALA A 265 -19.75 -46.88 -9.43
CA ALA A 265 -21.02 -46.16 -9.40
C ALA A 265 -21.20 -45.36 -10.70
N ASP A 266 -21.67 -46.06 -11.73
CA ASP A 266 -22.29 -45.49 -12.92
C ASP A 266 -23.60 -44.81 -12.48
N ILE A 267 -23.52 -43.58 -11.96
CA ILE A 267 -24.71 -42.77 -11.68
C ILE A 267 -25.07 -42.05 -12.98
N SER A 268 -25.93 -42.74 -13.72
CA SER A 268 -26.98 -42.19 -14.56
C SER A 268 -27.50 -40.86 -14.00
N CYS A 269 -26.99 -39.75 -14.52
CA CYS A 269 -27.65 -38.46 -14.43
C CYS A 269 -27.71 -37.87 -15.83
N SER A 270 -28.86 -38.12 -16.45
CA SER A 270 -29.29 -37.64 -17.74
C SER A 270 -29.07 -36.13 -17.88
N ASN A 271 -28.50 -35.75 -19.03
CA ASN A 271 -28.71 -34.51 -19.77
C ASN A 271 -29.51 -33.41 -19.05
N SER A 272 -28.79 -32.49 -18.41
CA SER A 272 -29.28 -31.12 -18.27
C SER A 272 -28.14 -30.16 -18.62
N ASN A 273 -28.22 -29.64 -19.85
CA ASN A 273 -27.43 -28.52 -20.31
C ASN A 273 -27.69 -27.32 -19.38
N MET A 274 -26.76 -27.03 -18.47
CA MET A 274 -26.68 -25.73 -17.82
C MET A 274 -26.22 -24.71 -18.87
N ALA A 275 -27.18 -24.16 -19.59
CA ALA A 275 -26.98 -23.08 -20.55
C ALA A 275 -26.50 -21.82 -19.80
N GLY A 276 -25.29 -21.35 -20.13
CA GLY A 276 -24.80 -20.03 -19.72
C GLY A 276 -23.28 -19.88 -19.75
N VAL A 277 -22.53 -20.93 -19.45
CA VAL A 277 -21.06 -20.95 -19.56
C VAL A 277 -20.67 -22.30 -20.15
N GLY A 278 -20.20 -22.31 -21.40
CA GLY A 278 -19.93 -23.51 -22.20
C GLY A 278 -18.74 -24.35 -21.72
N ILE A 279 -18.70 -24.74 -20.46
CA ILE A 279 -17.70 -25.68 -19.93
C ILE A 279 -18.40 -27.03 -19.79
N SER A 280 -18.08 -27.95 -20.71
CA SER A 280 -18.60 -29.32 -20.63
C SER A 280 -18.05 -30.03 -19.39
N TRP A 281 -18.84 -30.90 -18.76
CA TRP A 281 -18.39 -31.72 -17.63
C TRP A 281 -17.14 -32.57 -18.00
N GLY A 282 -17.03 -32.97 -19.27
CA GLY A 282 -15.83 -33.63 -19.81
C GLY A 282 -14.58 -32.75 -19.73
N THR A 283 -14.70 -31.44 -20.01
CA THR A 283 -13.60 -30.47 -19.87
C THR A 283 -13.17 -30.33 -18.41
N ILE A 284 -14.13 -30.26 -17.47
CA ILE A 284 -13.86 -30.19 -16.03
C ILE A 284 -13.12 -31.44 -15.57
N LYS A 285 -13.56 -32.63 -16.00
CA LYS A 285 -12.93 -33.90 -15.66
C LYS A 285 -11.49 -33.99 -16.16
N SER A 286 -11.23 -33.61 -17.42
CA SER A 286 -9.87 -33.58 -17.98
C SER A 286 -8.95 -32.58 -17.27
N LEU A 287 -9.48 -31.41 -16.91
CA LEU A 287 -8.73 -30.37 -16.20
C LEU A 287 -8.42 -30.81 -14.76
N LEU A 288 -9.34 -31.52 -14.10
CA LEU A 288 -9.15 -32.04 -12.75
C LEU A 288 -8.19 -33.24 -12.71
N ILE A 289 -8.14 -34.07 -13.76
CA ILE A 289 -7.14 -35.14 -13.89
C ILE A 289 -5.73 -34.55 -14.11
N PHE A 290 -5.61 -33.51 -14.94
CA PHE A 290 -4.32 -32.90 -15.28
C PHE A 290 -3.77 -32.02 -14.15
N PHE A 291 -4.60 -31.17 -13.55
CA PHE A 291 -4.18 -30.24 -12.50
C PHE A 291 -4.39 -30.78 -11.08
N GLY A 292 -5.18 -31.84 -10.89
CA GLY A 292 -5.50 -32.45 -9.59
C GLY A 292 -4.27 -32.80 -8.77
N PRO A 293 -3.26 -33.51 -9.31
CA PRO A 293 -2.05 -33.85 -8.56
C PRO A 293 -1.23 -32.64 -8.07
N ILE A 294 -1.37 -31.48 -8.72
CA ILE A 294 -0.65 -30.23 -8.37
C ILE A 294 -1.50 -29.34 -7.44
N LEU A 295 -2.80 -29.26 -7.69
CA LEU A 295 -3.74 -28.43 -6.93
C LEU A 295 -4.13 -29.07 -5.60
N LEU A 296 -4.35 -30.39 -5.58
CA LEU A 296 -4.81 -31.12 -4.38
C LEU A 296 -3.87 -30.98 -3.17
N PRO A 297 -2.55 -31.20 -3.28
CA PRO A 297 -1.66 -31.00 -2.13
C PRO A 297 -1.60 -29.53 -1.67
N ARG A 298 -1.73 -28.57 -2.59
CA ARG A 298 -1.81 -27.13 -2.25
C ARG A 298 -3.12 -26.76 -1.57
N LEU A 299 -4.24 -27.34 -1.99
CA LEU A 299 -5.55 -27.19 -1.36
C LEU A 299 -5.57 -27.79 0.04
N ILE A 300 -4.99 -28.98 0.23
CA ILE A 300 -4.87 -29.61 1.55
C ILE A 300 -3.97 -28.76 2.46
N GLY A 301 -2.84 -28.25 1.94
CA GLY A 301 -1.96 -27.34 2.68
C GLY A 301 -2.66 -26.04 3.09
N ALA A 302 -3.40 -25.42 2.16
CA ALA A 302 -4.18 -24.22 2.41
C ALA A 302 -5.31 -24.48 3.42
N TYR A 303 -6.00 -25.62 3.33
CA TYR A 303 -7.03 -26.04 4.27
C TYR A 303 -6.46 -26.27 5.67
N ARG A 304 -5.31 -26.95 5.78
CA ARG A 304 -4.61 -27.14 7.07
C ARG A 304 -4.17 -25.81 7.67
N ALA A 305 -3.59 -24.91 6.88
CA ALA A 305 -3.20 -23.58 7.32
C ALA A 305 -4.41 -22.72 7.76
N TYR A 306 -5.52 -22.80 7.04
CA TYR A 306 -6.78 -22.15 7.38
C TYR A 306 -7.39 -22.71 8.68
N ARG A 307 -7.31 -24.02 8.89
CA ARG A 307 -7.76 -24.67 10.12
C ARG A 307 -6.94 -24.19 11.33
N VAL A 308 -5.61 -24.12 11.19
CA VAL A 308 -4.72 -23.65 12.25
C VAL A 308 -4.96 -22.17 12.55
N SER A 309 -5.19 -21.32 11.54
CA SER A 309 -5.49 -19.89 11.77
C SER A 309 -6.83 -19.63 12.45
N ILE A 310 -7.82 -20.52 12.27
CA ILE A 310 -9.07 -20.49 13.04
C ILE A 310 -8.83 -20.96 14.47
N ALA A 311 -7.98 -21.96 14.69
CA ALA A 311 -7.71 -22.52 16.02
C ALA A 311 -6.93 -21.56 16.93
N THR A 312 -6.01 -20.76 16.38
CA THR A 312 -5.15 -19.83 17.14
C THR A 312 -5.73 -18.41 17.24
N ARG A 313 -7.04 -18.24 17.01
CA ARG A 313 -7.68 -16.91 16.97
C ARG A 313 -7.77 -16.27 18.37
N PRO A 314 -7.46 -14.96 18.50
CA PRO A 314 -7.81 -14.20 19.69
C PRO A 314 -9.35 -14.00 19.78
N PRO A 315 -9.89 -13.68 20.97
CA PRO A 315 -11.31 -13.39 21.12
C PRO A 315 -11.75 -12.21 20.23
N PRO A 316 -13.03 -12.17 19.81
CA PRO A 316 -13.56 -11.09 18.98
C PRO A 316 -13.35 -9.74 19.66
N ARG A 317 -12.81 -8.78 18.91
CA ARG A 317 -12.63 -7.41 19.39
C ARG A 317 -13.75 -6.49 18.87
N PRO A 318 -14.11 -5.42 19.59
CA PRO A 318 -14.98 -4.38 19.05
C PRO A 318 -14.35 -3.74 17.80
N ILE A 319 -15.21 -3.17 16.94
CA ILE A 319 -14.77 -2.56 15.68
C ILE A 319 -13.87 -1.36 15.99
N PRO A 320 -12.63 -1.32 15.47
CA PRO A 320 -11.74 -0.17 15.67
C PRO A 320 -12.24 1.06 14.90
N ASP A 321 -12.02 2.26 15.44
CA ASP A 321 -12.58 3.52 14.91
C ASP A 321 -12.21 3.80 13.44
N GLY A 322 -11.02 3.38 13.01
CA GLY A 322 -10.60 3.47 11.60
C GLY A 322 -11.46 2.59 10.68
N ALA A 323 -11.72 1.35 11.09
CA ALA A 323 -12.56 0.44 10.31
C ALA A 323 -14.03 0.90 10.32
N ASN A 324 -14.51 1.46 11.43
CA ASN A 324 -15.87 2.00 11.52
C ASN A 324 -16.11 3.14 10.52
N ARG A 325 -15.16 4.08 10.39
CA ARG A 325 -15.22 5.15 9.39
C ARG A 325 -15.24 4.61 7.95
N ALA A 326 -14.41 3.61 7.65
CA ALA A 326 -14.41 2.96 6.34
C ALA A 326 -15.74 2.24 6.04
N LEU A 327 -16.30 1.54 7.03
CA LEU A 327 -17.59 0.84 6.91
C LEU A 327 -18.75 1.83 6.71
N ASN A 328 -18.76 2.97 7.41
CA ASN A 328 -19.77 4.00 7.21
C ASN A 328 -19.69 4.63 5.82
N LEU A 329 -18.48 4.84 5.29
CA LEU A 329 -18.29 5.32 3.92
C LEU A 329 -18.82 4.32 2.90
N LEU A 330 -18.51 3.03 3.05
CA LEU A 330 -19.01 1.96 2.17
C LEU A 330 -20.52 1.77 2.32
N PHE A 331 -21.07 1.94 3.53
CA PHE A 331 -22.52 1.91 3.72
C PHE A 331 -23.20 3.05 2.96
N GLY A 332 -22.62 4.25 3.01
CA GLY A 332 -23.08 5.39 2.21
C GLY A 332 -23.02 5.13 0.70
N SER A 333 -21.94 4.50 0.20
CA SER A 333 -21.83 4.16 -1.22
C SER A 333 -22.82 3.07 -1.63
N ILE A 334 -23.01 2.04 -0.82
CA ILE A 334 -24.01 0.99 -1.04
C ILE A 334 -25.41 1.61 -1.11
N ALA A 335 -25.77 2.47 -0.16
CA ALA A 335 -27.07 3.14 -0.17
C ALA A 335 -27.24 4.02 -1.42
N LEU A 336 -26.22 4.81 -1.78
CA LEU A 336 -26.23 5.65 -2.97
C LEU A 336 -26.43 4.82 -4.25
N PHE A 337 -25.60 3.79 -4.47
CA PHE A 337 -25.70 2.96 -5.67
C PHE A 337 -26.98 2.12 -5.70
N LEU A 338 -27.49 1.72 -4.55
CA LEU A 338 -28.79 1.03 -4.47
C LEU A 338 -29.93 1.98 -4.82
N ILE A 339 -29.87 3.25 -4.41
CA ILE A 339 -30.85 4.27 -4.83
C ILE A 339 -30.73 4.56 -6.33
N LEU A 340 -29.51 4.64 -6.87
CA LEU A 340 -29.28 4.85 -8.31
C LEU A 340 -29.73 3.68 -9.17
N SER A 341 -29.81 2.46 -8.63
CA SER A 341 -30.34 1.30 -9.34
C SER A 341 -31.87 1.24 -9.33
N LEU A 342 -32.54 2.01 -8.46
CA LEU A 342 -33.99 2.06 -8.42
C LEU A 342 -34.57 2.87 -9.60
N PRO A 343 -35.81 2.59 -10.02
CA PRO A 343 -36.44 3.22 -11.19
C PRO A 343 -36.74 4.72 -11.02
N PHE A 344 -36.56 5.28 -9.83
CA PHE A 344 -36.75 6.71 -9.54
C PHE A 344 -35.49 7.55 -9.83
N ASN A 345 -34.45 6.95 -10.40
CA ASN A 345 -33.20 7.65 -10.67
C ASN A 345 -33.41 8.80 -11.68
N PRO A 346 -33.13 10.07 -11.29
CA PRO A 346 -33.28 11.22 -12.17
C PRO A 346 -32.29 11.23 -13.35
N HIS A 347 -31.19 10.47 -13.26
CA HIS A 347 -30.19 10.31 -14.30
C HIS A 347 -30.38 9.00 -15.11
N ALA A 348 -31.49 8.28 -14.91
CA ALA A 348 -31.79 7.13 -15.74
C ALA A 348 -32.02 7.58 -17.20
N PRO A 349 -31.47 6.84 -18.18
CA PRO A 349 -31.69 7.18 -19.58
C PRO A 349 -33.18 7.00 -19.93
N GLY A 350 -33.66 7.82 -20.86
CA GLY A 350 -35.06 7.79 -21.28
C GLY A 350 -35.51 6.42 -21.80
N PRO A 351 -36.80 6.09 -21.66
CA PRO A 351 -37.34 4.81 -22.10
C PRO A 351 -37.13 4.59 -23.60
N ASN A 352 -36.89 3.34 -23.99
CA ASN A 352 -36.62 2.99 -25.38
C ASN A 352 -37.86 3.22 -26.26
N VAL A 353 -37.68 3.98 -27.34
CA VAL A 353 -38.73 4.35 -28.30
C VAL A 353 -39.43 3.12 -28.88
N PHE A 354 -38.71 2.03 -29.14
CA PHE A 354 -39.30 0.77 -29.64
C PHE A 354 -40.23 0.12 -28.62
N THR A 355 -39.84 0.16 -27.33
CA THR A 355 -40.66 -0.40 -26.25
C THR A 355 -41.89 0.47 -25.96
N LEU A 356 -41.74 1.80 -25.99
CA LEU A 356 -42.85 2.75 -25.81
C LEU A 356 -43.89 2.62 -26.91
N THR A 357 -43.45 2.60 -28.17
CA THR A 357 -44.34 2.55 -29.35
C THR A 357 -44.82 1.14 -29.70
N ARG A 358 -44.39 0.13 -28.92
CA ARG A 358 -44.60 -1.31 -29.17
C ARG A 358 -44.31 -1.67 -30.63
N SER A 359 -43.18 -1.19 -31.14
CA SER A 359 -42.77 -1.34 -32.53
C SER A 359 -41.68 -2.40 -32.69
N ARG A 360 -41.64 -3.02 -33.87
CA ARG A 360 -40.69 -4.10 -34.19
C ARG A 360 -39.40 -3.49 -34.74
N LEU A 361 -38.30 -4.24 -34.70
CA LEU A 361 -37.02 -3.76 -35.25
C LEU A 361 -37.09 -3.36 -36.74
N ASN A 362 -38.00 -3.97 -37.52
CA ASN A 362 -38.16 -3.72 -38.95
C ASN A 362 -39.24 -2.68 -39.31
N THR A 363 -39.96 -2.10 -38.35
CA THR A 363 -41.01 -1.12 -38.70
C THR A 363 -40.42 0.14 -39.32
N PRO A 364 -41.07 0.76 -40.33
CA PRO A 364 -40.61 2.02 -40.91
C PRO A 364 -40.52 3.13 -39.86
N THR A 365 -39.53 4.02 -40.01
CA THR A 365 -39.24 5.06 -39.02
C THR A 365 -40.42 6.02 -38.83
N ASP A 366 -41.12 6.38 -39.90
CA ASP A 366 -42.27 7.29 -39.84
C ASP A 366 -43.42 6.74 -39.00
N VAL A 367 -43.66 5.43 -39.06
CA VAL A 367 -44.69 4.77 -38.25
C VAL A 367 -44.34 4.80 -36.76
N ILE A 368 -43.05 4.67 -36.43
CA ILE A 368 -42.57 4.74 -35.05
C ILE A 368 -42.80 6.14 -34.49
N PHE A 369 -42.38 7.17 -35.22
CA PHE A 369 -42.49 8.56 -34.76
C PHE A 369 -43.94 9.07 -34.77
N HIS A 370 -44.78 8.61 -35.69
CA HIS A 370 -46.22 8.90 -35.64
C HIS A 370 -46.92 8.21 -34.46
N ARG A 371 -46.44 7.05 -34.00
CA ARG A 371 -46.92 6.44 -32.74
C ARG A 371 -46.37 7.16 -31.52
N LEU A 372 -45.12 7.63 -31.59
CA LEU A 372 -44.48 8.38 -30.53
C LEU A 372 -45.16 9.73 -30.31
N SER A 373 -45.57 10.44 -31.38
CA SER A 373 -46.30 11.71 -31.27
C SER A 373 -47.54 11.56 -30.41
N ARG A 374 -48.33 10.48 -30.61
CA ARG A 374 -49.54 10.18 -29.81
C ARG A 374 -49.27 9.92 -28.32
N LEU A 375 -48.03 9.58 -27.95
CA LEU A 375 -47.63 9.33 -26.56
C LEU A 375 -47.05 10.57 -25.88
N ARG A 376 -46.75 11.63 -26.64
CA ARG A 376 -46.21 12.89 -26.11
C ARG A 376 -47.34 13.84 -25.72
N PRO A 377 -47.10 14.75 -24.75
CA PRO A 377 -48.01 15.85 -24.50
C PRO A 377 -48.24 16.65 -25.79
N ASP A 378 -49.47 17.08 -26.03
CA ASP A 378 -49.92 17.87 -27.19
C ASP A 378 -49.84 17.17 -28.56
N SER A 379 -49.58 15.85 -28.59
CA SER A 379 -49.44 15.07 -29.84
C SER A 379 -48.34 15.59 -30.79
N LEU A 380 -47.38 16.35 -30.26
CA LEU A 380 -46.28 16.97 -31.00
C LEU A 380 -44.95 16.27 -30.70
N LEU A 381 -44.10 16.17 -31.72
CA LEU A 381 -42.71 15.71 -31.54
C LEU A 381 -41.89 16.86 -30.93
N THR A 382 -41.10 16.53 -29.92
CA THR A 382 -40.06 17.44 -29.40
C THR A 382 -38.93 17.58 -30.41
N ASP A 383 -38.19 18.70 -30.39
CA ASP A 383 -37.01 18.91 -31.26
C ASP A 383 -35.97 17.78 -31.14
N ALA A 384 -35.83 17.18 -29.95
CA ALA A 384 -34.98 16.01 -29.77
C ALA A 384 -35.50 14.77 -30.52
N ASP A 385 -36.82 14.60 -30.60
CA ASP A 385 -37.46 13.48 -31.30
C ASP A 385 -37.35 13.67 -32.82
N THR A 386 -37.45 14.90 -33.34
CA THR A 386 -37.27 15.18 -34.78
C THR A 386 -35.82 14.97 -35.22
N LEU A 387 -34.85 15.36 -34.38
CA LEU A 387 -33.44 15.06 -34.60
C LEU A 387 -33.18 13.55 -34.61
N LEU A 388 -33.77 12.81 -33.67
CA LEU A 388 -33.65 11.36 -33.61
C LEU A 388 -34.28 10.68 -34.85
N GLN A 389 -35.42 11.19 -35.32
CA GLN A 389 -36.09 10.69 -36.53
C GLN A 389 -35.18 10.76 -37.75
N SER A 390 -34.47 11.89 -37.93
CA SER A 390 -33.55 12.07 -39.06
C SER A 390 -32.39 11.06 -39.09
N LYS A 391 -32.00 10.51 -37.92
CA LYS A 391 -30.86 9.60 -37.77
C LYS A 391 -31.24 8.13 -37.74
N LEU A 392 -32.49 7.77 -37.43
CA LEU A 392 -32.98 6.39 -37.32
C LEU A 392 -33.42 5.76 -38.65
N THR A 393 -32.74 6.06 -39.75
CA THR A 393 -33.14 5.61 -41.10
C THR A 393 -32.64 4.20 -41.45
N SER A 394 -31.47 3.80 -40.94
CA SER A 394 -30.82 2.53 -41.30
C SER A 394 -30.89 1.48 -40.17
N LEU A 395 -30.77 0.20 -40.53
CA LEU A 395 -30.63 -0.88 -39.54
C LEU A 395 -29.37 -0.72 -38.69
N GLY A 396 -28.28 -0.18 -39.25
CA GLY A 396 -27.06 0.16 -38.51
C GLY A 396 -27.32 1.22 -37.44
N ALA A 397 -28.09 2.26 -37.75
CA ALA A 397 -28.48 3.28 -36.78
C ALA A 397 -29.36 2.71 -35.66
N ARG A 398 -30.28 1.80 -35.98
CA ARG A 398 -31.11 1.11 -34.99
C ARG A 398 -30.27 0.23 -34.05
N LYS A 399 -29.25 -0.46 -34.58
CA LYS A 399 -28.29 -1.21 -33.77
C LYS A 399 -27.55 -0.31 -32.79
N VAL A 400 -26.97 0.79 -33.28
CA VAL A 400 -26.25 1.79 -32.45
C VAL A 400 -27.15 2.38 -31.38
N TYR A 401 -28.41 2.70 -31.71
CA TYR A 401 -29.40 3.19 -30.76
C TYR A 401 -29.69 2.18 -29.65
N LEU A 402 -29.87 0.90 -30.00
CA LEU A 402 -30.14 -0.15 -29.00
C LEU A 402 -28.91 -0.45 -28.12
N THR A 403 -27.68 -0.26 -28.61
CA THR A 403 -26.46 -0.48 -27.81
C THR A 403 -26.10 0.73 -26.94
N PHE A 404 -26.02 1.93 -27.51
CA PHE A 404 -25.45 3.13 -26.87
C PHE A 404 -26.50 4.18 -26.47
N GLY A 405 -27.74 4.06 -26.93
CA GLY A 405 -28.83 4.99 -26.64
C GLY A 405 -28.99 6.13 -27.64
N ALA A 406 -29.93 7.04 -27.36
CA ALA A 406 -30.28 8.17 -28.22
C ALA A 406 -29.16 9.21 -28.30
N ASP A 407 -28.56 9.56 -27.15
CA ASP A 407 -27.56 10.62 -27.03
C ASP A 407 -26.32 10.35 -27.88
N ALA A 408 -25.83 9.10 -27.90
CA ALA A 408 -24.72 8.69 -28.76
C ALA A 408 -25.00 8.87 -30.26
N LEU A 409 -26.27 8.81 -30.67
CA LEU A 409 -26.68 8.94 -32.08
C LEU A 409 -26.92 10.40 -32.50
N THR A 410 -27.43 11.23 -31.60
CA THR A 410 -27.77 12.65 -31.89
C THR A 410 -26.63 13.60 -31.60
N SER A 411 -25.84 13.34 -30.56
CA SER A 411 -24.84 14.28 -30.02
C SER A 411 -23.42 14.01 -30.54
N CYS A 412 -23.15 12.85 -31.14
CA CYS A 412 -21.82 12.55 -31.68
C CYS A 412 -21.57 13.21 -33.04
N GLN A 413 -20.57 14.10 -33.10
CA GLN A 413 -20.21 14.84 -34.32
C GLN A 413 -19.22 14.08 -35.23
N PHE A 414 -18.42 13.16 -34.68
CA PHE A 414 -17.34 12.47 -35.40
C PHE A 414 -17.65 11.00 -35.72
N CYS A 415 -18.81 10.48 -35.28
CA CYS A 415 -19.17 9.08 -35.43
C CYS A 415 -19.67 8.79 -36.85
N SER A 416 -19.32 7.60 -37.37
CA SER A 416 -19.80 7.12 -38.67
C SER A 416 -20.35 5.70 -38.56
N PHE A 417 -21.35 5.37 -39.39
CA PHE A 417 -21.95 4.04 -39.40
C PHE A 417 -21.03 2.95 -39.97
N ASP A 418 -19.98 3.33 -40.70
CA ASP A 418 -19.00 2.40 -41.25
C ASP A 418 -18.15 1.74 -40.14
N ASN A 419 -17.94 2.45 -39.03
CA ASN A 419 -17.13 1.99 -37.91
C ASN A 419 -17.87 2.20 -36.58
N LEU A 420 -18.54 1.14 -36.09
CA LEU A 420 -19.27 1.16 -34.81
C LEU A 420 -18.37 1.52 -33.61
N ASN A 421 -17.06 1.27 -33.71
CA ASN A 421 -16.08 1.62 -32.68
C ASN A 421 -16.05 3.13 -32.38
N THR A 422 -16.41 3.98 -33.34
CA THR A 422 -16.46 5.44 -33.14
C THR A 422 -17.53 5.82 -32.11
N TYR A 423 -18.71 5.19 -32.17
CA TYR A 423 -19.78 5.35 -31.19
C TYR A 423 -19.40 4.81 -29.81
N PHE A 424 -18.67 3.68 -29.77
CA PHE A 424 -18.14 3.14 -28.52
C PHE A 424 -17.17 4.12 -27.83
N LEU A 425 -16.27 4.73 -28.59
CA LEU A 425 -15.32 5.72 -28.07
C LEU A 425 -16.01 6.98 -27.53
N TYR A 426 -17.13 7.40 -28.14
CA TYR A 426 -17.96 8.49 -27.61
C TYR A 426 -18.66 8.10 -26.30
N TYR A 427 -19.20 6.89 -26.22
CA TYR A 427 -19.96 6.40 -25.07
C TYR A 427 -19.09 6.10 -23.83
N LEU A 428 -17.85 5.64 -24.05
CA LEU A 428 -16.97 5.11 -23.00
C LEU A 428 -16.64 6.10 -21.86
N PRO A 429 -16.23 7.37 -22.12
CA PRO A 429 -15.82 8.28 -21.05
C PRO A 429 -16.93 8.63 -20.06
N SER A 430 -18.11 9.00 -20.56
CA SER A 430 -19.22 9.49 -19.74
C SER A 430 -20.00 8.37 -19.07
N ASN A 431 -20.28 7.28 -19.78
CA ASN A 431 -21.17 6.24 -19.28
C ASN A 431 -20.45 5.10 -18.57
N ILE A 432 -19.22 4.76 -18.98
CA ILE A 432 -18.47 3.62 -18.41
C ILE A 432 -17.38 4.10 -17.46
N LEU A 433 -16.47 4.96 -17.94
CA LEU A 433 -15.27 5.31 -17.19
C LEU A 433 -15.57 6.18 -15.98
N LEU A 434 -16.42 7.20 -16.12
CA LEU A 434 -16.80 8.10 -15.05
C LEU A 434 -17.37 7.37 -13.80
N PRO A 435 -18.40 6.49 -13.92
CA PRO A 435 -18.91 5.78 -12.75
C PRO A 435 -17.89 4.83 -12.11
N HIS A 436 -17.04 4.17 -12.91
CA HIS A 436 -15.96 3.35 -12.37
C HIS A 436 -14.89 4.18 -11.66
N LEU A 437 -14.54 5.34 -12.17
CA LEU A 437 -13.57 6.24 -11.54
C LEU A 437 -14.10 6.74 -10.19
N LEU A 438 -15.40 7.06 -10.12
CA LEU A 438 -16.06 7.40 -8.86
C LEU A 438 -16.05 6.22 -7.88
N HIS A 439 -16.36 5.01 -8.34
CA HIS A 439 -16.27 3.80 -7.51
C HIS A 439 -14.84 3.54 -7.00
N PHE A 440 -13.84 3.71 -7.85
CA PHE A 440 -12.43 3.63 -7.46
C PHE A 440 -12.02 4.68 -6.43
N LEU A 441 -12.54 5.91 -6.55
CA LEU A 441 -12.30 6.96 -5.58
C LEU A 441 -12.85 6.56 -4.20
N ILE A 442 -14.08 6.05 -4.14
CA ILE A 442 -14.71 5.57 -2.90
C ILE A 442 -13.91 4.43 -2.29
N LEU A 443 -13.59 3.38 -3.06
CA LEU A 443 -12.78 2.25 -2.60
C LEU A 443 -11.37 2.70 -2.15
N GLY A 444 -10.76 3.64 -2.88
CA GLY A 444 -9.45 4.20 -2.57
C GLY A 444 -9.42 5.01 -1.29
N LEU A 445 -10.49 5.76 -1.00
CA LEU A 445 -10.68 6.50 0.25
C LEU A 445 -10.96 5.56 1.42
N ALA A 446 -11.87 4.60 1.25
CA ALA A 446 -12.24 3.60 2.26
C ALA A 446 -11.04 2.75 2.71
N THR A 447 -10.12 2.45 1.78
CA THR A 447 -8.90 1.67 2.03
C THR A 447 -7.65 2.51 2.26
N SER A 448 -7.76 3.83 2.37
CA SER A 448 -6.60 4.67 2.67
C SER A 448 -6.19 4.54 4.14
N ALA A 449 -4.88 4.48 4.41
CA ALA A 449 -4.33 4.40 5.76
C ALA A 449 -4.76 5.55 6.71
N PRO A 450 -4.81 6.84 6.27
CA PRO A 450 -5.22 7.93 7.17
C PRO A 450 -6.72 7.90 7.51
N PHE A 451 -7.57 7.37 6.62
CA PHE A 451 -9.01 7.34 6.81
C PHE A 451 -9.49 6.03 7.44
N GLY A 452 -9.20 4.89 6.79
CA GLY A 452 -9.67 3.55 7.16
C GLY A 452 -8.75 2.76 8.10
N GLY A 453 -7.59 3.32 8.46
CA GLY A 453 -6.61 2.67 9.33
C GLY A 453 -5.87 1.49 8.67
N LYS A 454 -4.97 0.85 9.44
CA LYS A 454 -4.12 -0.26 8.97
C LYS A 454 -4.93 -1.50 8.56
N GLU A 455 -6.06 -1.72 9.21
CA GLU A 455 -6.95 -2.86 8.97
C GLU A 455 -7.61 -2.80 7.59
N SER A 456 -8.13 -1.64 7.19
CA SER A 456 -8.69 -1.43 5.85
C SER A 456 -7.58 -1.33 4.78
N GLY A 457 -6.44 -0.71 5.14
CA GLY A 457 -5.32 -0.49 4.24
C GLY A 457 -4.73 -1.76 3.60
N ARG A 458 -4.77 -2.91 4.30
CA ARG A 458 -4.24 -4.18 3.76
C ARG A 458 -5.02 -4.68 2.53
N TRP A 459 -6.29 -4.31 2.43
CA TRP A 459 -7.18 -4.78 1.36
C TRP A 459 -7.12 -3.91 0.11
N ARG A 460 -6.47 -2.74 0.17
CA ARG A 460 -6.36 -1.75 -0.91
C ARG A 460 -6.03 -2.41 -2.25
N THR A 461 -4.94 -3.17 -2.34
CA THR A 461 -4.51 -3.79 -3.61
C THR A 461 -5.52 -4.79 -4.16
N LYS A 462 -6.20 -5.54 -3.27
CA LYS A 462 -7.20 -6.54 -3.68
C LYS A 462 -8.49 -5.87 -4.15
N PHE A 463 -8.93 -4.84 -3.45
CA PHE A 463 -10.14 -4.09 -3.81
C PHE A 463 -9.92 -3.24 -5.07
N THR A 464 -8.74 -2.63 -5.24
CA THR A 464 -8.41 -1.95 -6.51
C THR A 464 -8.34 -2.93 -7.68
N LEU A 465 -7.81 -4.14 -7.47
CA LEU A 465 -7.81 -5.16 -8.51
C LEU A 465 -9.23 -5.63 -8.86
N ALA A 466 -10.09 -5.81 -7.85
CA ALA A 466 -11.49 -6.16 -8.06
C ALA A 466 -12.26 -5.07 -8.82
N GLY A 467 -12.06 -3.79 -8.47
CA GLY A 467 -12.63 -2.65 -9.21
C GLY A 467 -12.14 -2.58 -10.66
N LEU A 468 -10.85 -2.88 -10.90
CA LEU A 468 -10.28 -2.92 -12.25
C LEU A 468 -10.85 -4.07 -13.07
N ALA A 469 -11.02 -5.24 -12.46
CA ALA A 469 -11.66 -6.37 -13.10
C ALA A 469 -13.12 -6.05 -13.48
N LEU A 470 -13.86 -5.35 -12.60
CA LEU A 470 -15.23 -4.94 -12.87
C LEU A 470 -15.30 -3.94 -14.05
N ALA A 471 -14.40 -2.95 -14.08
CA ALA A 471 -14.31 -2.00 -15.19
C ALA A 471 -13.94 -2.68 -16.52
N ALA A 472 -12.98 -3.60 -16.50
CA ALA A 472 -12.58 -4.36 -17.68
C ALA A 472 -13.72 -5.26 -18.19
N LEU A 473 -14.48 -5.88 -17.28
CA LEU A 473 -15.65 -6.68 -17.63
C LEU A 473 -16.72 -5.82 -18.28
N ASP A 474 -17.05 -4.65 -17.72
CA ASP A 474 -18.06 -3.75 -18.29
C ASP A 474 -17.66 -3.28 -19.70
N ILE A 475 -16.42 -2.82 -19.86
CA ILE A 475 -15.84 -2.47 -21.16
C ILE A 475 -15.97 -3.63 -22.15
N TRP A 476 -15.61 -4.84 -21.73
CA TRP A 476 -15.68 -6.03 -22.57
C TRP A 476 -17.11 -6.38 -22.97
N VAL A 477 -18.08 -6.31 -22.04
CA VAL A 477 -19.49 -6.58 -22.34
C VAL A 477 -20.02 -5.55 -23.34
N VAL A 478 -19.82 -4.25 -23.10
CA VAL A 478 -20.34 -3.21 -24.02
C VAL A 478 -19.65 -3.28 -25.39
N PHE A 479 -18.34 -3.56 -25.43
CA PHE A 479 -17.59 -3.65 -26.67
C PHE A 479 -17.94 -4.88 -27.51
N SER A 480 -18.17 -6.03 -26.87
CA SER A 480 -18.47 -7.29 -27.56
C SER A 480 -19.95 -7.50 -27.89
N TYR A 481 -20.85 -6.69 -27.30
CA TYR A 481 -22.28 -6.87 -27.46
C TYR A 481 -22.81 -6.34 -28.80
N ASP A 482 -23.40 -7.25 -29.58
CA ASP A 482 -24.17 -6.91 -30.77
C ASP A 482 -25.67 -6.96 -30.47
N ALA A 483 -26.35 -5.81 -30.39
CA ALA A 483 -27.78 -5.72 -30.06
C ALA A 483 -28.72 -6.46 -31.03
N VAL A 484 -28.31 -6.73 -32.26
CA VAL A 484 -29.16 -7.43 -33.25
C VAL A 484 -28.94 -8.94 -33.18
N GLN A 485 -27.70 -9.39 -33.03
CA GLN A 485 -27.37 -10.81 -32.99
C GLN A 485 -27.67 -11.45 -31.63
N SER A 486 -27.46 -10.71 -30.55
CA SER A 486 -27.72 -11.17 -29.17
C SER A 486 -29.19 -11.07 -28.76
N ALA A 487 -30.05 -10.47 -29.59
CA ALA A 487 -31.48 -10.39 -29.35
C ALA A 487 -32.13 -11.78 -29.36
N SER A 488 -33.14 -11.97 -28.52
CA SER A 488 -33.88 -13.24 -28.44
C SER A 488 -34.48 -13.62 -29.80
N PRO A 489 -34.67 -14.92 -30.09
CA PRO A 489 -35.27 -15.37 -31.34
C PRO A 489 -36.64 -14.72 -31.61
N GLU A 490 -37.38 -14.38 -30.56
CA GLU A 490 -38.68 -13.71 -30.66
C GLU A 490 -38.57 -12.24 -31.08
N VAL A 491 -37.55 -11.52 -30.59
CA VAL A 491 -37.26 -10.15 -31.02
C VAL A 491 -36.76 -10.15 -32.46
N ARG A 492 -35.91 -11.12 -32.84
CA ARG A 492 -35.46 -11.31 -34.23
C ARG A 492 -36.59 -11.69 -35.18
N ALA A 493 -37.55 -12.49 -34.70
CA ALA A 493 -38.78 -12.82 -35.43
C ALA A 493 -39.81 -11.66 -35.42
N GLY A 494 -39.53 -10.55 -34.72
CA GLY A 494 -40.40 -9.39 -34.65
C GLY A 494 -41.69 -9.60 -33.85
N LYS A 495 -41.74 -10.61 -32.96
CA LYS A 495 -42.90 -10.85 -32.09
C LYS A 495 -42.96 -9.88 -30.90
N VAL A 496 -41.80 -9.49 -30.38
CA VAL A 496 -41.64 -8.64 -29.18
C VAL A 496 -40.73 -7.44 -29.50
N PRO A 497 -40.99 -6.23 -28.97
CA PRO A 497 -40.12 -5.07 -29.19
C PRO A 497 -38.72 -5.29 -28.57
N PRO A 498 -37.64 -4.84 -29.25
CA PRO A 498 -36.28 -4.94 -28.72
C PRO A 498 -36.07 -3.99 -27.53
N THR A 499 -35.49 -4.51 -26.45
CA THR A 499 -34.98 -3.71 -25.32
C THR A 499 -33.54 -3.28 -25.57
N GLY A 500 -33.17 -2.07 -25.17
CA GLY A 500 -31.81 -1.53 -25.38
C GLY A 500 -30.86 -1.97 -24.27
N LEU A 501 -29.59 -2.26 -24.62
CA LEU A 501 -28.53 -2.57 -23.65
C LEU A 501 -28.25 -1.39 -22.74
N TYR A 502 -28.31 -0.16 -23.24
CA TYR A 502 -28.05 1.05 -22.44
C TYR A 502 -28.97 1.16 -21.21
N ILE A 503 -30.21 0.66 -21.29
CA ILE A 503 -31.15 0.60 -20.15
C ILE A 503 -30.71 -0.44 -19.12
N TYR A 504 -30.35 -1.65 -19.59
CA TYR A 504 -29.86 -2.70 -18.69
C TYR A 504 -28.57 -2.28 -18.01
N MET A 505 -27.64 -1.64 -18.72
CA MET A 505 -26.39 -1.16 -18.14
C MET A 505 -26.59 -0.05 -17.13
N ALA A 506 -27.58 0.83 -17.33
CA ALA A 506 -27.94 1.84 -16.35
C ALA A 506 -28.42 1.24 -15.01
N LEU A 507 -29.03 0.04 -15.04
CA LEU A 507 -29.47 -0.70 -13.85
C LEU A 507 -28.36 -1.61 -13.27
N LEU A 508 -27.72 -2.40 -14.13
CA LEU A 508 -26.77 -3.44 -13.75
C LEU A 508 -25.48 -2.86 -13.18
N ARG A 509 -24.99 -1.74 -13.71
CA ARG A 509 -23.74 -1.11 -13.25
C ARG A 509 -23.80 -0.66 -11.79
N PRO A 510 -24.76 0.18 -11.35
CA PRO A 510 -24.86 0.55 -9.94
C PRO A 510 -25.13 -0.67 -9.05
N LEU A 511 -25.90 -1.66 -9.51
CA LEU A 511 -26.12 -2.92 -8.78
C LEU A 511 -24.85 -3.76 -8.65
N ALA A 512 -23.98 -3.78 -9.66
CA ALA A 512 -22.70 -4.46 -9.56
C ALA A 512 -21.77 -3.77 -8.54
N PHE A 513 -21.82 -2.42 -8.47
CA PHE A 513 -21.09 -1.68 -7.43
C PHE A 513 -21.62 -1.95 -6.03
N THR A 514 -22.95 -2.05 -5.82
CA THR A 514 -23.50 -2.39 -4.49
C THR A 514 -23.06 -3.76 -4.02
N ILE A 515 -23.05 -4.76 -4.91
CA ILE A 515 -22.59 -6.11 -4.60
C ILE A 515 -21.09 -6.09 -4.26
N CYS A 516 -20.28 -5.40 -5.08
CA CYS A 516 -18.84 -5.29 -4.85
C CYS A 516 -18.53 -4.59 -3.50
N ASP A 517 -19.18 -3.46 -3.22
CA ASP A 517 -19.01 -2.72 -1.97
C ASP A 517 -19.52 -3.51 -0.77
N GLY A 518 -20.61 -4.27 -0.91
CA GLY A 518 -21.13 -5.16 0.13
C GLY A 518 -20.13 -6.26 0.49
N VAL A 519 -19.50 -6.88 -0.52
CA VAL A 519 -18.43 -7.87 -0.30
C VAL A 519 -17.20 -7.22 0.34
N CYS A 520 -16.79 -6.02 -0.10
CA CYS A 520 -15.67 -5.29 0.47
C CYS A 520 -15.93 -4.91 1.95
N ALA A 521 -17.12 -4.41 2.26
CA ALA A 521 -17.54 -4.07 3.61
C ALA A 521 -17.58 -5.31 4.51
N LEU A 522 -18.10 -6.43 4.02
CA LEU A 522 -18.09 -7.70 4.75
C LEU A 522 -16.66 -8.15 5.07
N LEU A 523 -15.74 -8.08 4.10
CA LEU A 523 -14.34 -8.47 4.31
C LEU A 523 -13.62 -7.55 5.32
N ILE A 524 -13.88 -6.23 5.28
CA ILE A 524 -13.35 -5.29 6.28
C ILE A 524 -13.93 -5.59 7.65
N TYR A 525 -15.23 -5.84 7.76
CA TYR A 525 -15.89 -6.17 9.04
C TYR A 525 -15.32 -7.46 9.64
N LEU A 526 -15.22 -8.53 8.83
CA LEU A 526 -14.72 -9.82 9.29
C LEU A 526 -13.24 -9.78 9.69
N SER A 527 -12.42 -9.02 8.96
CA SER A 527 -10.99 -8.88 9.27
C SER A 527 -10.73 -7.93 10.44
N SER A 528 -11.49 -6.85 10.56
CA SER A 528 -11.34 -5.88 11.65
C SER A 528 -11.82 -6.43 13.00
N THR A 529 -12.81 -7.32 13.03
CA THR A 529 -13.30 -7.97 14.27
C THR A 529 -12.50 -9.21 14.69
N ASN A 530 -11.41 -9.54 13.97
CA ASN A 530 -10.62 -10.77 14.14
C ASN A 530 -11.44 -12.06 14.01
N ARG A 531 -12.59 -12.02 13.34
CA ARG A 531 -13.48 -13.19 13.19
C ARG A 531 -12.98 -14.14 12.10
N PHE A 532 -12.55 -13.57 10.98
CA PHE A 532 -11.91 -14.30 9.87
C PHE A 532 -10.71 -13.50 9.34
N PHE A 533 -9.75 -14.21 8.73
CA PHE A 533 -8.53 -13.62 8.14
C PHE A 533 -7.58 -12.94 9.14
N PHE A 534 -7.47 -13.49 10.35
CA PHE A 534 -6.42 -13.10 11.30
C PHE A 534 -5.05 -13.49 10.72
N LYS A 535 -4.17 -12.51 10.58
CA LYS A 535 -2.75 -12.72 10.26
C LYS A 535 -1.97 -12.34 11.52
N PRO A 536 -1.22 -13.27 12.15
CA PRO A 536 -0.40 -12.92 13.30
C PRO A 536 0.62 -11.84 12.89
N PRO A 537 0.98 -10.93 13.81
CA PRO A 537 1.99 -9.91 13.55
C PRO A 537 3.28 -10.60 13.10
N SER A 538 3.85 -10.14 11.99
CA SER A 538 5.07 -10.77 11.48
C SER A 538 6.21 -10.57 12.48
N PRO A 539 7.21 -11.47 12.53
CA PRO A 539 8.36 -11.29 13.42
C PRO A 539 9.09 -9.96 13.17
N VAL A 540 9.01 -9.43 11.95
CA VAL A 540 9.54 -8.11 11.59
C VAL A 540 8.71 -6.98 12.19
N ASP A 541 7.37 -7.08 12.16
CA ASP A 541 6.50 -6.07 12.79
C ASP A 541 6.65 -6.06 14.32
N GLN A 542 6.89 -7.23 14.92
CA GLN A 542 7.18 -7.36 16.35
C GLN A 542 8.53 -6.73 16.70
N LEU A 543 9.55 -6.95 15.86
CA LEU A 543 10.85 -6.32 16.00
C LEU A 543 10.76 -4.80 15.86
N ASP A 544 10.04 -4.29 14.87
CA ASP A 544 9.83 -2.85 14.67
C ASP A 544 9.09 -2.21 15.86
N GLN A 545 8.12 -2.92 16.44
CA GLN A 545 7.41 -2.47 17.63
C GLN A 545 8.32 -2.45 18.87
N ALA A 546 9.15 -3.47 19.05
CA ALA A 546 10.14 -3.54 20.13
C ALA A 546 11.22 -2.45 19.98
N VAL A 547 11.75 -2.27 18.76
CA VAL A 547 12.77 -1.28 18.44
C VAL A 547 12.22 0.14 18.59
N SER A 548 10.98 0.40 18.17
CA SER A 548 10.36 1.72 18.34
C SER A 548 10.07 2.05 19.81
N ALA A 549 9.68 1.06 20.62
CA ALA A 549 9.54 1.21 22.07
C ALA A 549 10.89 1.48 22.75
N ALA A 550 11.93 0.72 22.39
CA ALA A 550 13.29 0.90 22.89
C ALA A 550 13.86 2.27 22.50
N LEU A 551 13.62 2.72 21.26
CA LEU A 551 14.03 4.05 20.80
C LEU A 551 13.32 5.16 21.58
N ALA A 552 12.02 5.03 21.83
CA ALA A 552 11.28 5.98 22.65
C ALA A 552 11.86 6.06 24.08
N ALA A 553 12.13 4.90 24.70
CA ALA A 553 12.78 4.84 26.01
C ALA A 553 14.19 5.48 26.01
N ALA A 554 15.00 5.20 24.98
CA ALA A 554 16.34 5.76 24.83
C ALA A 554 16.31 7.28 24.63
N THR A 555 15.37 7.82 23.84
CA THR A 555 15.22 9.28 23.70
C THR A 555 14.79 9.94 25.02
N GLY A 556 13.92 9.28 25.80
CA GLY A 556 13.55 9.70 27.14
C GLY A 556 14.76 9.74 28.08
N ALA A 557 15.56 8.68 28.10
CA ALA A 557 16.78 8.60 28.91
C ALA A 557 17.80 9.68 28.51
N ASN A 558 18.03 9.88 27.21
CA ASN A 558 18.95 10.91 26.73
C ASN A 558 18.50 12.32 27.12
N SER A 559 17.19 12.60 27.07
CA SER A 559 16.66 13.90 27.52
C SER A 559 16.89 14.14 29.02
N LYS A 560 16.75 13.09 29.85
CA LYS A 560 17.04 13.14 31.29
C LYS A 560 18.54 13.33 31.56
N LEU A 561 19.41 12.62 30.83
CA LEU A 561 20.86 12.78 30.93
C LEU A 561 21.32 14.17 30.52
N HIS A 562 20.77 14.72 29.43
CA HIS A 562 21.04 16.10 29.04
C HIS A 562 20.60 17.09 30.12
N ALA A 563 19.42 16.91 30.72
CA ALA A 563 18.98 17.75 31.83
C ALA A 563 19.92 17.64 33.04
N ALA A 564 20.36 16.44 33.41
CA ALA A 564 21.31 16.23 34.49
C ALA A 564 22.68 16.86 34.21
N ASN A 565 23.17 16.76 32.98
CA ASN A 565 24.44 17.39 32.58
C ASN A 565 24.35 18.92 32.61
N VAL A 566 23.24 19.50 32.15
CA VAL A 566 23.00 20.95 32.26
C VAL A 566 22.95 21.37 33.74
N ALA A 567 22.26 20.60 34.59
CA ALA A 567 22.21 20.87 36.03
C ALA A 567 23.60 20.79 36.67
N ARG A 568 24.40 19.76 36.36
CA ARG A 568 25.78 19.63 36.85
C ARG A 568 26.66 20.79 36.40
N ASN A 569 26.55 21.20 35.13
CA ASN A 569 27.28 22.36 34.62
C ASN A 569 26.85 23.66 35.30
N ALA A 570 25.57 23.81 35.66
CA ALA A 570 25.10 24.96 36.43
C ALA A 570 25.67 24.96 37.86
N VAL A 571 25.66 23.81 38.54
CA VAL A 571 26.23 23.64 39.90
C VAL A 571 27.71 23.93 39.92
N VAL A 572 28.48 23.43 38.94
CA VAL A 572 29.93 23.66 38.86
C VAL A 572 30.27 25.13 38.59
N ARG A 573 29.42 25.86 37.87
CA ARG A 573 29.63 27.27 37.54
C ARG A 573 29.28 28.23 38.68
N ASP A 574 28.37 27.84 39.56
CA ASP A 574 28.04 28.61 40.75
C ASP A 574 28.95 28.22 41.92
N LYS A 575 29.74 29.16 42.41
CA LYS A 575 30.72 28.93 43.49
C LYS A 575 30.06 28.46 44.79
N ALA A 576 28.85 28.93 45.10
CA ALA A 576 28.14 28.58 46.33
C ALA A 576 27.48 27.19 46.27
N LEU A 577 26.98 26.79 45.10
CA LEU A 577 26.44 25.44 44.89
C LEU A 577 27.55 24.40 44.81
N LYS A 578 28.66 24.74 44.15
CA LYS A 578 29.84 23.88 44.07
C LYS A 578 30.45 23.56 45.43
N SER A 579 30.58 24.55 46.33
CA SER A 579 31.12 24.29 47.67
C SER A 579 30.23 23.36 48.50
N ARG A 580 28.90 23.43 48.32
CA ARG A 580 27.95 22.50 48.96
C ARG A 580 28.04 21.09 48.37
N ASP A 581 28.18 20.97 47.05
CA ASP A 581 28.39 19.68 46.36
C ASP A 581 29.73 19.05 46.80
N ASP A 582 30.82 19.82 46.84
CA ASP A 582 32.14 19.35 47.28
C ASP A 582 32.11 18.88 48.75
N LEU A 583 31.43 19.62 49.65
CA LEU A 583 31.23 19.22 51.04
C LEU A 583 30.40 17.94 51.16
N TYR A 584 29.34 17.81 50.37
CA TYR A 584 28.51 16.60 50.33
C TYR A 584 29.36 15.38 49.93
N TRP A 585 30.11 15.46 48.84
CA TRP A 585 30.94 14.34 48.36
C TRP A 585 32.11 14.02 49.30
N GLN A 586 32.74 15.03 49.90
CA GLN A 586 33.77 14.83 50.93
C GLN A 586 33.21 14.06 52.13
N ALA A 587 31.99 14.37 52.51
CA ALA A 587 31.37 13.80 53.68
C ALA A 587 30.78 12.39 53.41
N VAL A 588 30.26 12.13 52.20
CA VAL A 588 29.94 10.76 51.74
C VAL A 588 31.19 9.89 51.66
N ALA A 589 32.29 10.40 51.09
CA ALA A 589 33.56 9.68 51.04
C ALA A 589 34.14 9.40 52.43
N ALA A 590 33.93 10.32 53.38
CA ALA A 590 34.28 10.12 54.78
C ALA A 590 33.41 9.03 55.45
N ALA A 591 32.11 8.96 55.11
CA ALA A 591 31.20 7.94 55.62
C ALA A 591 31.44 6.54 55.01
N GLU A 592 31.95 6.45 53.78
CA GLU A 592 32.18 5.19 53.04
C GLU A 592 33.59 4.61 53.26
N SER A 593 34.47 5.31 53.98
CA SER A 593 35.83 4.85 54.28
C SER A 593 35.81 3.58 55.18
N PRO A 594 36.24 2.39 54.69
CA PRO A 594 36.03 1.12 55.40
C PRO A 594 36.92 0.92 56.63
N ASN A 595 37.93 1.77 56.84
CA ASN A 595 38.90 1.65 57.94
C ASN A 595 38.87 2.86 58.91
N GLY A 596 37.84 3.70 58.84
CA GLY A 596 37.54 4.66 59.90
C GLY A 596 36.77 3.94 61.01
N GLY A 597 37.43 3.57 62.09
CA GLY A 597 36.78 3.01 63.28
C GLY A 597 35.63 3.91 63.74
N ALA A 598 34.59 3.30 64.31
CA ALA A 598 33.38 3.92 64.85
C ALA A 598 33.67 5.22 65.60
N GLY A 599 33.68 6.32 64.86
CA GLY A 599 33.79 7.68 65.34
C GLY A 599 32.47 8.35 65.05
N ASP A 600 31.86 8.90 66.08
CA ASP A 600 30.61 9.65 66.01
C ASP A 600 30.64 10.64 64.82
N PRO A 601 29.71 10.55 63.85
CA PRO A 601 29.70 11.38 62.63
C PRO A 601 29.52 12.89 62.90
N SER A 602 29.40 13.30 64.16
CA SER A 602 29.12 14.66 64.63
C SER A 602 30.33 15.61 64.69
N SER A 603 31.57 15.11 64.59
CA SER A 603 32.75 15.86 65.08
C SER A 603 33.64 16.55 64.03
N GLY A 604 33.29 16.47 62.74
CA GLY A 604 33.96 17.23 61.67
C GLY A 604 33.09 18.38 61.15
N PRO A 605 33.67 19.51 60.68
CA PRO A 605 32.88 20.61 60.10
C PRO A 605 32.05 20.18 58.87
N GLY A 606 32.36 19.02 58.26
CA GLY A 606 31.54 18.39 57.21
C GLY A 606 30.45 17.43 57.72
N GLY A 607 30.59 16.85 58.91
CA GLY A 607 29.62 15.90 59.49
C GLY A 607 28.36 16.58 60.05
N ALA A 608 28.53 17.75 60.67
CA ALA A 608 27.40 18.60 61.08
C ALA A 608 26.61 19.14 59.87
N VAL A 609 27.26 19.32 58.72
CA VAL A 609 26.60 19.75 57.48
C VAL A 609 25.83 18.60 56.84
N LEU A 610 26.35 17.37 56.87
CA LEU A 610 25.59 16.18 56.46
C LEU A 610 24.33 16.00 57.31
N ASN A 611 24.45 15.96 58.64
CA ASN A 611 23.27 15.74 59.50
C ASN A 611 22.18 16.79 59.25
N ASN A 612 22.56 18.07 59.05
CA ASN A 612 21.60 19.11 58.68
C ASN A 612 20.97 18.92 57.27
N ILE A 613 21.71 18.40 56.29
CA ILE A 613 21.19 18.15 54.92
C ILE A 613 20.29 16.92 54.88
N TRP A 614 20.57 15.89 55.70
CA TRP A 614 19.77 14.67 55.79
C TRP A 614 18.53 14.83 56.68
N GLU A 615 18.57 15.74 57.66
CA GLU A 615 17.42 16.11 58.49
C GLU A 615 16.48 17.11 57.81
N GLU A 616 16.87 17.73 56.70
CA GLU A 616 15.95 18.50 55.86
C GLU A 616 14.83 17.55 55.36
N GLU A 617 13.63 17.72 55.90
CA GLU A 617 12.45 16.90 55.60
C GLU A 617 12.15 16.86 54.08
N GLU A 618 12.62 17.85 53.32
CA GLU A 618 12.52 17.90 51.86
C GLU A 618 13.51 16.96 51.16
N VAL A 619 14.74 16.83 51.67
CA VAL A 619 15.81 15.97 51.12
C VAL A 619 15.56 14.51 51.48
N ALA A 620 15.19 14.22 52.73
CA ALA A 620 14.80 12.86 53.16
C ALA A 620 13.55 12.37 52.41
N ARG A 621 12.58 13.27 52.15
CA ARG A 621 11.38 12.96 51.36
C ARG A 621 11.69 12.84 49.87
N ALA A 622 12.67 13.57 49.34
CA ALA A 622 13.14 13.41 47.96
C ALA A 622 13.92 12.10 47.77
N MET A 623 14.79 11.74 48.71
CA MET A 623 15.58 10.52 48.65
C MET A 623 14.73 9.27 48.89
N SER A 624 13.78 9.29 49.83
CA SER A 624 12.82 8.18 50.00
C SER A 624 11.94 7.99 48.77
N ARG A 625 11.53 9.07 48.07
CA ARG A 625 10.82 8.97 46.78
C ARG A 625 11.69 8.41 45.66
N ALA A 626 12.99 8.68 45.67
CA ALA A 626 13.95 8.12 44.71
C ALA A 626 14.23 6.63 44.98
N MET A 627 14.45 6.26 46.24
CA MET A 627 14.69 4.88 46.69
C MET A 627 13.44 3.99 46.59
N ALA A 628 12.25 4.55 46.81
CA ALA A 628 10.97 3.85 46.63
C ALA A 628 10.50 3.77 45.16
N GLY A 629 11.34 4.14 44.18
CA GLY A 629 11.05 4.03 42.75
C GLY A 629 9.98 5.00 42.20
N GLN A 630 9.40 5.86 43.04
CA GLN A 630 8.39 6.85 42.63
C GLN A 630 8.96 8.01 41.81
N GLY A 631 10.29 8.15 41.73
CA GLY A 631 11.00 9.06 40.82
C GLY A 631 11.02 8.64 39.35
N GLY A 632 10.41 7.51 38.99
CA GLY A 632 10.32 7.04 37.60
C GLY A 632 11.67 6.61 37.01
N VAL A 633 12.59 6.17 37.87
CA VAL A 633 13.90 5.63 37.51
C VAL A 633 14.16 4.44 38.43
N ASP A 634 13.97 3.23 37.90
CA ASP A 634 14.22 1.97 38.61
C ASP A 634 15.74 1.71 38.63
N LEU A 635 16.38 1.98 39.76
CA LEU A 635 17.83 1.92 39.96
C LEU A 635 18.38 0.50 39.81
N ALA A 636 17.59 -0.51 40.19
CA ALA A 636 17.97 -1.92 40.03
C ALA A 636 17.99 -2.31 38.53
N GLN A 637 17.01 -1.84 37.77
CA GLN A 637 16.95 -2.06 36.33
C GLN A 637 18.06 -1.30 35.58
N LEU A 638 18.43 -0.11 36.05
CA LEU A 638 19.56 0.66 35.50
C LEU A 638 20.91 0.01 35.77
N GLY A 639 21.12 -0.56 36.96
CA GLY A 639 22.32 -1.32 37.28
C GLY A 639 22.49 -2.56 36.41
N MET A 640 21.40 -3.31 36.19
CA MET A 640 21.41 -4.47 35.29
C MET A 640 21.66 -4.07 33.83
N ASN A 641 20.97 -3.05 33.32
CA ASN A 641 21.16 -2.56 31.95
C ASN A 641 22.55 -1.97 31.70
N ALA A 642 23.15 -1.32 32.70
CA ALA A 642 24.50 -0.77 32.61
C ALA A 642 25.55 -1.89 32.54
N ASN A 643 25.43 -2.92 33.38
CA ASN A 643 26.31 -4.09 33.33
C ASN A 643 26.16 -4.88 32.03
N GLU A 644 24.94 -5.02 31.51
CA GLU A 644 24.69 -5.72 30.24
C GLU A 644 25.23 -4.93 29.03
N PHE A 645 25.13 -3.60 29.06
CA PHE A 645 25.74 -2.72 28.06
C PHE A 645 27.27 -2.78 28.10
N VAL A 646 27.88 -2.71 29.29
CA VAL A 646 29.33 -2.84 29.45
C VAL A 646 29.78 -4.21 28.97
N ARG A 647 29.09 -5.29 29.36
CA ARG A 647 29.43 -6.65 28.94
C ARG A 647 29.32 -6.84 27.44
N GLY A 648 28.29 -6.30 26.79
CA GLY A 648 28.14 -6.34 25.33
C GLY A 648 29.17 -5.51 24.57
N VAL A 649 29.70 -4.43 25.17
CA VAL A 649 30.79 -3.65 24.59
C VAL A 649 32.14 -4.34 24.79
N THR A 650 32.36 -4.98 25.93
CA THR A 650 33.63 -5.65 26.25
C THR A 650 33.76 -7.05 25.65
N GLU A 651 32.67 -7.77 25.39
CA GLU A 651 32.70 -9.08 24.70
C GLU A 651 33.20 -9.00 23.25
N GLY A 652 33.23 -7.80 22.64
CA GLY A 652 33.82 -7.57 21.32
C GLY A 652 35.29 -7.12 21.34
N LEU A 653 35.91 -7.06 22.52
CA LEU A 653 37.27 -6.55 22.74
C LEU A 653 38.28 -7.64 23.15
N ASP A 654 37.87 -8.91 23.20
CA ASP A 654 38.76 -10.09 23.34
C ASP A 654 39.03 -10.77 21.99
#